data_AF-A0A8C2DX93-F1
#
_entry.id   AF-A0A8C2DX93-F1
#
_cell.length_a   1.000
_cell.length_b   1.000
_cell.length_c   1.000
_cell.angle_alpha   90.00
_cell.angle_beta   90.00
_cell.angle_gamma   90.00
#
_symmetry.space_group_name_H-M   'P 1'
#
loop_
_entity.id
_entity.type
_entity.pdbx_description
1 polymer ?
#
loop_
_entity_poly.entity_id
_entity_poly.type
_entity_poly.pdbx_seq_one_letter_code
_entity_poly.pdbx_strand_id
1 'polypeptide(L)'
;MAGRVSLSLLNSLVRGNVIFRSKKCLRKSVVLISRFNARSVSSSSSSSISAAQPDLSSHLAGKTYADLYDLSVRDPKTFWGSIAKERLAWTKPFDQVTDCDLSSGKINWFLGGQLNVSVNCLDVHVAKDPDRVALIWEKDEPGTEERITYRELLEMTCRLANTLKSYGVQRGERVAIYMPVSPMAVAAMLACARIGAIHTVVFAGFSSEALAGRIQDAQCKIVITSNQGVRGGRIFDLKSTVDNAVKSCPSVRHVFVAKRTNESVPMGKLDISLDEVNSHNNDLLYTEIHNKNMYFYCLCQVMVGQSPVCAPEPMDSEEMLFMLYTSGSTGKPKGIVHTQAGYLLYASLTHQYVFDYTPGDVFGCVADIGWITGHSYVVYGPLCNGATSVLFESTPVYPNPGRYWETVQRLRINQFYGAPTAIRLLLKYEENWVKKYDRSSLKTLASVGEPINHEAWEWFHNVVGDGRCPLVDTWWQTETGGVCIAPLPAEPGAEIRPAMAMRPFFGIQPALLGEKGQIITGNDVSGALCISKPWPGMARTIFGDHQRFVDAYFKPYQGQYFTGDGAYRTEDGYYQITGRMDDVINISGHRLGTAEIEDALVRKFIYHKLNNSVFKFIYHKQHNSVFLRPAPSFKSFEYQTL
;
A
#
# COMPACT_ATOMS: atom_id res chain seq x y z
N MET A 1 -28.29 -32.73 24.29
CA MET A 1 -28.05 -34.19 24.34
C MET A 1 -26.92 -34.53 23.41
N ALA A 2 -25.98 -35.35 23.87
CA ALA A 2 -24.79 -35.76 23.11
C ALA A 2 -25.16 -36.65 21.91
N GLY A 3 -24.58 -36.37 20.74
CA GLY A 3 -24.66 -37.23 19.57
C GLY A 3 -23.27 -37.40 18.95
N ARG A 4 -22.65 -38.57 19.15
CA ARG A 4 -21.43 -39.00 18.47
C ARG A 4 -21.74 -39.26 17.00
N VAL A 5 -20.90 -38.77 16.10
CA VAL A 5 -20.83 -39.31 14.72
C VAL A 5 -19.54 -40.12 14.59
N SER A 6 -19.71 -41.41 14.28
CA SER A 6 -18.66 -42.41 14.06
C SER A 6 -17.93 -42.17 12.72
N LEU A 7 -16.61 -42.38 12.70
CA LEU A 7 -15.71 -42.25 11.54
C LEU A 7 -15.93 -43.31 10.43
N SER A 8 -16.96 -44.15 10.50
CA SER A 8 -17.15 -45.28 9.59
C SER A 8 -18.07 -45.01 8.38
N LEU A 9 -18.54 -43.77 8.17
CA LEU A 9 -19.40 -43.42 7.02
C LEU A 9 -18.69 -42.61 5.92
N LEU A 10 -17.38 -42.38 6.02
CA LEU A 10 -16.61 -41.60 5.03
C LEU A 10 -15.99 -42.45 3.89
N ASN A 11 -16.05 -43.79 3.97
CA ASN A 11 -15.33 -44.67 3.05
C ASN A 11 -16.17 -45.33 1.93
N SER A 12 -17.46 -45.00 1.76
CA SER A 12 -18.28 -45.60 0.67
C SER A 12 -18.73 -44.64 -0.43
N LEU A 13 -18.31 -43.37 -0.43
CA LEU A 13 -18.64 -42.40 -1.48
C LEU A 13 -17.49 -42.12 -2.47
N VAL A 14 -16.43 -42.94 -2.43
CA VAL A 14 -15.24 -42.82 -3.30
C VAL A 14 -15.25 -43.80 -4.48
N ARG A 15 -16.38 -44.46 -4.80
CA ARG A 15 -16.44 -45.35 -5.99
C ARG A 15 -17.79 -45.30 -6.67
N GLY A 16 -17.86 -44.64 -7.83
CA GLY A 16 -19.05 -44.65 -8.68
C GLY A 16 -18.88 -43.90 -10.00
N ASN A 17 -18.26 -44.55 -10.99
CA ASN A 17 -18.27 -44.16 -12.39
C ASN A 17 -19.72 -44.16 -12.94
N VAL A 18 -20.14 -43.10 -13.64
CA VAL A 18 -21.16 -43.22 -14.69
C VAL A 18 -20.83 -42.30 -15.88
N ILE A 19 -20.79 -42.93 -17.04
CA ILE A 19 -20.56 -42.40 -18.39
C ILE A 19 -21.91 -41.97 -18.99
N PHE A 20 -21.96 -40.85 -19.72
CA PHE A 20 -22.95 -40.70 -20.81
C PHE A 20 -22.32 -40.06 -22.05
N ARG A 21 -22.43 -40.78 -23.17
CA ARG A 21 -22.01 -40.39 -24.53
C ARG A 21 -23.25 -40.00 -25.36
N SER A 22 -23.18 -38.80 -25.97
CA SER A 22 -23.41 -38.47 -27.40
C SER A 22 -24.67 -38.97 -28.16
N LYS A 23 -25.38 -38.03 -28.84
CA LYS A 23 -25.33 -37.83 -30.33
C LYS A 23 -26.32 -36.78 -30.89
N LYS A 24 -25.76 -35.81 -31.65
CA LYS A 24 -26.09 -35.27 -33.03
C LYS A 24 -27.53 -34.76 -33.34
N CYS A 25 -27.83 -33.78 -34.22
CA CYS A 25 -27.26 -33.27 -35.50
C CYS A 25 -27.95 -31.91 -35.87
N LEU A 26 -27.26 -30.83 -36.32
CA LEU A 26 -26.95 -30.36 -37.71
C LEU A 26 -28.05 -29.64 -38.53
N ARG A 27 -27.81 -28.36 -38.91
CA ARG A 27 -27.82 -27.75 -40.29
C ARG A 27 -27.79 -26.21 -40.22
N LYS A 28 -26.71 -25.55 -40.69
CA LYS A 28 -26.47 -24.91 -42.02
C LYS A 28 -27.32 -23.67 -42.33
N SER A 29 -26.66 -22.52 -42.54
CA SER A 29 -26.79 -21.69 -43.75
C SER A 29 -25.62 -20.69 -43.89
N VAL A 30 -25.08 -20.66 -45.10
CA VAL A 30 -24.07 -19.77 -45.70
C VAL A 30 -24.84 -18.80 -46.59
N VAL A 31 -24.50 -17.50 -46.65
CA VAL A 31 -24.69 -16.66 -47.87
C VAL A 31 -23.77 -15.42 -47.87
N LEU A 32 -23.04 -15.34 -48.99
CA LEU A 32 -22.47 -14.28 -49.82
C LEU A 32 -21.65 -13.07 -49.31
N ILE A 33 -20.44 -13.08 -49.88
CA ILE A 33 -19.52 -12.01 -50.29
C ILE A 33 -20.21 -10.97 -51.20
N SER A 34 -19.90 -9.69 -51.01
CA SER A 34 -19.80 -8.71 -52.11
C SER A 34 -18.55 -7.85 -51.95
N ARG A 35 -17.78 -7.78 -53.04
CA ARG A 35 -16.60 -6.93 -53.23
C ARG A 35 -17.05 -5.55 -53.69
N PHE A 36 -16.45 -4.49 -53.17
CA PHE A 36 -16.21 -3.26 -53.93
C PHE A 36 -14.80 -2.73 -53.62
N ASN A 37 -14.01 -2.62 -54.69
CA ASN A 37 -12.68 -2.01 -54.74
C ASN A 37 -12.83 -0.49 -54.86
N ALA A 38 -12.11 0.28 -54.05
CA ALA A 38 -11.67 1.63 -54.42
C ALA A 38 -10.35 2.01 -53.68
N ARG A 39 -9.25 1.80 -54.39
CA ARG A 39 -7.99 2.60 -54.48
C ARG A 39 -7.43 3.30 -53.22
N SER A 40 -6.36 2.69 -52.71
CA SER A 40 -5.04 3.27 -52.40
C SER A 40 -4.92 4.74 -51.97
N VAL A 41 -4.60 4.95 -50.69
CA VAL A 41 -3.60 5.94 -50.27
C VAL A 41 -2.65 5.23 -49.30
N SER A 42 -1.36 5.33 -49.61
CA SER A 42 -0.24 4.72 -48.92
C SER A 42 -0.08 5.22 -47.48
N SER A 43 0.03 4.30 -46.52
CA SER A 43 0.78 4.56 -45.29
C SER A 43 1.60 3.32 -44.92
N SER A 44 2.88 3.58 -44.71
CA SER A 44 3.93 2.65 -44.32
C SER A 44 3.56 1.85 -43.08
N SER A 45 3.82 0.55 -43.15
CA SER A 45 3.82 -0.41 -42.05
C SER A 45 4.62 0.09 -40.83
N SER A 46 3.93 0.45 -39.76
CA SER A 46 4.52 0.57 -38.43
C SER A 46 4.53 -0.81 -37.78
N SER A 47 5.74 -1.35 -37.63
CA SER A 47 6.04 -2.51 -36.81
C SER A 47 5.52 -2.33 -35.37
N SER A 48 4.91 -3.40 -34.87
CA SER A 48 4.46 -3.63 -33.50
C SER A 48 5.31 -2.96 -32.43
N ILE A 49 4.67 -2.08 -31.65
CA ILE A 49 5.22 -1.43 -30.46
C ILE A 49 5.41 -2.51 -29.39
N SER A 50 6.67 -2.90 -29.17
CA SER A 50 7.12 -3.59 -27.96
C SER A 50 6.82 -2.69 -26.76
N ALA A 51 6.21 -3.28 -25.72
CA ALA A 51 5.92 -2.61 -24.45
C ALA A 51 7.20 -1.97 -23.92
N ALA A 52 7.27 -0.64 -23.98
CA ALA A 52 8.42 0.13 -23.56
C ALA A 52 8.64 -0.07 -22.06
N GLN A 53 9.70 -0.81 -21.69
CA GLN A 53 10.30 -0.75 -20.35
C GLN A 53 11.04 0.60 -20.24
N PRO A 54 10.59 1.57 -19.42
CA PRO A 54 11.40 2.73 -19.15
C PRO A 54 12.45 2.38 -18.09
N ASP A 55 13.70 2.71 -18.40
CA ASP A 55 14.86 2.90 -17.51
C ASP A 55 15.33 1.68 -16.69
N LEU A 56 15.62 0.58 -17.38
CA LEU A 56 16.71 -0.32 -16.97
C LEU A 56 17.93 0.00 -17.83
N SER A 57 19.12 0.00 -17.24
CA SER A 57 20.39 0.16 -17.96
C SER A 57 20.42 -0.66 -19.24
N SER A 58 21.16 -0.22 -20.25
CA SER A 58 21.41 -1.03 -21.45
C SER A 58 21.90 -2.46 -21.13
N HIS A 59 22.51 -2.66 -19.95
CA HIS A 59 22.95 -3.95 -19.43
C HIS A 59 21.83 -4.82 -18.81
N LEU A 60 20.70 -4.23 -18.41
CA LEU A 60 19.55 -4.91 -17.79
C LEU A 60 18.33 -4.99 -18.72
N ALA A 61 18.27 -4.15 -19.76
CA ALA A 61 17.21 -4.15 -20.75
C ALA A 61 17.09 -5.49 -21.48
N GLY A 62 15.85 -5.93 -21.75
CA GLY A 62 15.56 -7.16 -22.49
C GLY A 62 15.78 -8.47 -21.73
N LYS A 63 16.14 -8.40 -20.44
CA LYS A 63 16.24 -9.57 -19.56
C LYS A 63 14.87 -10.03 -19.08
N THR A 64 14.75 -11.35 -18.93
CA THR A 64 13.55 -11.99 -18.35
C THR A 64 13.45 -11.67 -16.85
N TYR A 65 12.27 -11.88 -16.26
CA TYR A 65 12.11 -11.82 -14.80
C TYR A 65 13.10 -12.77 -14.11
N ALA A 66 13.27 -13.99 -14.63
CA ALA A 66 14.15 -14.99 -14.05
C ALA A 66 15.62 -14.51 -14.04
N ASP A 67 16.08 -13.91 -15.14
CA ASP A 67 17.44 -13.35 -15.24
C ASP A 67 17.66 -12.20 -14.25
N LEU A 68 16.70 -11.28 -14.15
CA LEU A 68 16.78 -10.13 -13.26
C LEU A 68 16.70 -10.55 -11.79
N TYR A 69 15.82 -11.50 -11.46
CA TYR A 69 15.73 -12.06 -10.12
C TYR A 69 17.03 -12.76 -9.72
N ASP A 70 17.57 -13.62 -10.58
CA ASP A 70 18.82 -14.32 -10.32
C ASP A 70 19.98 -13.34 -10.11
N LEU A 71 20.11 -12.31 -10.96
CA LEU A 71 21.11 -11.26 -10.81
C LEU A 71 20.93 -10.49 -9.50
N SER A 72 19.71 -10.11 -9.15
CA SER A 72 19.40 -9.37 -7.93
C SER A 72 19.77 -10.11 -6.64
N VAL A 73 19.76 -11.45 -6.69
CA VAL A 73 20.14 -12.31 -5.57
C VAL A 73 21.63 -12.65 -5.61
N ARG A 74 22.19 -13.03 -6.76
CA ARG A 74 23.58 -13.47 -6.87
C ARG A 74 24.58 -12.32 -6.79
N ASP A 75 24.29 -11.20 -7.44
CA ASP A 75 25.12 -9.99 -7.42
C ASP A 75 24.28 -8.74 -7.12
N PRO A 76 23.84 -8.58 -5.86
CA PRO A 76 22.99 -7.45 -5.47
C PRO A 76 23.71 -6.10 -5.63
N LYS A 77 25.05 -6.06 -5.57
CA LYS A 77 25.82 -4.83 -5.73
C LYS A 77 25.66 -4.28 -7.15
N THR A 78 25.85 -5.13 -8.15
CA THR A 78 25.69 -4.74 -9.55
C THR A 78 24.23 -4.42 -9.86
N PHE A 79 23.29 -5.25 -9.43
CA PHE A 79 21.87 -5.05 -9.69
C PHE A 79 21.35 -3.74 -9.09
N TRP A 80 21.41 -3.58 -7.77
CA TRP A 80 20.88 -2.40 -7.09
C TRP A 80 21.69 -1.15 -7.38
N GLY A 81 23.01 -1.27 -7.52
CA GLY A 81 23.89 -0.15 -7.86
C GLY A 81 23.58 0.44 -9.24
N SER A 82 23.23 -0.39 -10.23
CA SER A 82 22.87 0.10 -11.58
C SER A 82 21.51 0.80 -11.56
N ILE A 83 20.49 0.13 -11.00
CA ILE A 83 19.12 0.69 -10.95
C ILE A 83 19.08 1.99 -10.14
N ALA A 84 19.77 2.05 -9.00
CA ALA A 84 19.78 3.23 -8.15
C ALA A 84 20.39 4.45 -8.87
N LYS A 85 21.46 4.26 -9.64
CA LYS A 85 22.13 5.35 -10.40
C LYS A 85 21.25 5.95 -11.48
N GLU A 86 20.41 5.13 -12.11
CA GLU A 86 19.61 5.55 -13.27
C GLU A 86 18.24 6.06 -12.85
N ARG A 87 17.61 5.41 -11.87
CA ARG A 87 16.24 5.73 -11.45
C ARG A 87 16.17 6.97 -10.57
N LEU A 88 17.14 7.16 -9.68
CA LEU A 88 17.10 8.25 -8.70
C LEU A 88 17.99 9.41 -9.14
N ALA A 89 17.49 10.63 -8.93
CA ALA A 89 18.26 11.85 -9.03
C ALA A 89 19.10 12.03 -7.76
N TRP A 90 20.42 11.94 -7.95
CA TRP A 90 21.43 12.12 -6.92
C TRP A 90 22.02 13.53 -6.99
N THR A 91 22.08 14.22 -5.85
CA THR A 91 22.87 15.44 -5.71
C THR A 91 24.36 15.11 -5.60
N LYS A 92 24.68 13.99 -4.94
CA LYS A 92 26.03 13.40 -4.89
C LYS A 92 25.92 11.88 -5.12
N PRO A 93 26.66 11.29 -6.07
CA PRO A 93 26.70 9.84 -6.26
C PRO A 93 27.16 9.11 -4.99
N PHE A 94 26.70 7.86 -4.83
CA PHE A 94 27.16 7.00 -3.74
C PHE A 94 28.48 6.30 -4.06
N ASP A 95 29.25 6.04 -3.00
CA ASP A 95 30.56 5.40 -3.06
C ASP A 95 30.45 3.88 -2.85
N GLN A 96 29.47 3.44 -2.05
CA GLN A 96 29.27 2.03 -1.70
C GLN A 96 27.79 1.62 -1.79
N VAL A 97 27.50 0.57 -2.55
CA VAL A 97 26.11 0.11 -2.78
C VAL A 97 25.47 -0.46 -1.50
N THR A 98 26.22 -1.23 -0.71
CA THR A 98 25.68 -1.88 0.49
C THR A 98 26.76 -2.15 1.54
N ASP A 99 26.37 -2.01 2.81
CA ASP A 99 27.09 -2.43 4.01
C ASP A 99 26.10 -3.06 5.00
N CYS A 100 25.54 -4.21 4.64
CA CYS A 100 24.51 -4.89 5.42
C CYS A 100 25.06 -6.13 6.16
N ASP A 101 24.58 -6.32 7.38
CA ASP A 101 24.78 -7.50 8.21
C ASP A 101 23.47 -7.81 8.97
N LEU A 102 22.76 -8.84 8.52
CA LEU A 102 21.51 -9.30 9.15
C LEU A 102 21.75 -9.86 10.56
N SER A 103 22.96 -10.33 10.88
CA SER A 103 23.24 -10.92 12.19
C SER A 103 23.24 -9.87 13.32
N SER A 104 23.55 -8.62 12.97
CA SER A 104 23.57 -7.48 13.88
C SER A 104 22.43 -6.48 13.61
N GLY A 105 21.54 -6.75 12.64
CA GLY A 105 20.53 -5.79 12.20
C GLY A 105 21.09 -4.52 11.54
N LYS A 106 22.34 -4.53 11.07
CA LYS A 106 22.96 -3.38 10.40
C LYS A 106 22.54 -3.37 8.94
N ILE A 107 21.75 -2.41 8.50
CA ILE A 107 21.24 -2.33 7.13
C ILE A 107 21.62 -0.97 6.54
N ASN A 108 22.50 -0.94 5.55
CA ASN A 108 22.95 0.29 4.90
C ASN A 108 23.06 0.09 3.38
N TRP A 109 22.53 1.05 2.62
CA TRP A 109 22.50 1.08 1.17
C TRP A 109 22.92 2.46 0.65
N PHE A 110 23.70 2.47 -0.44
CA PHE A 110 24.12 3.67 -1.16
C PHE A 110 24.89 4.69 -0.29
N LEU A 111 25.79 4.20 0.57
CA LEU A 111 26.62 5.01 1.45
C LEU A 111 27.47 6.02 0.66
N GLY A 112 27.57 7.23 1.20
CA GLY A 112 28.25 8.37 0.57
C GLY A 112 27.37 9.16 -0.41
N GLY A 113 26.24 8.59 -0.84
CA GLY A 113 25.31 9.23 -1.77
C GLY A 113 24.33 10.17 -1.08
N GLN A 114 24.06 11.28 -1.73
CA GLN A 114 23.12 12.30 -1.28
C GLN A 114 22.04 12.55 -2.32
N LEU A 115 20.81 12.67 -1.86
CA LEU A 115 19.63 12.94 -2.66
C LEU A 115 18.60 13.73 -1.85
N ASN A 116 17.47 14.04 -2.46
CA ASN A 116 16.28 14.46 -1.73
C ASN A 116 15.06 13.71 -2.29
N VAL A 117 14.28 13.08 -1.41
CA VAL A 117 13.11 12.30 -1.83
C VAL A 117 12.04 13.19 -2.47
N SER A 118 11.84 14.43 -1.98
CA SER A 118 10.86 15.35 -2.59
C SER A 118 11.24 15.71 -4.02
N VAL A 119 12.54 15.85 -4.32
CA VAL A 119 13.05 16.16 -5.67
C VAL A 119 12.73 15.04 -6.64
N ASN A 120 12.94 13.80 -6.22
CA ASN A 120 12.65 12.61 -7.01
C ASN A 120 11.15 12.39 -7.23
N CYS A 121 10.31 12.85 -6.30
CA CYS A 121 8.85 12.75 -6.41
C CYS A 121 8.20 13.95 -7.11
N LEU A 122 8.86 15.11 -7.21
CA LEU A 122 8.25 16.36 -7.69
C LEU A 122 9.12 17.06 -8.73
N ASP A 123 10.25 17.65 -8.32
CA ASP A 123 11.04 18.58 -9.13
C ASP A 123 11.47 17.96 -10.48
N VAL A 124 11.87 16.68 -10.49
CA VAL A 124 12.27 15.97 -11.73
C VAL A 124 11.12 15.82 -12.74
N HIS A 125 9.88 15.76 -12.26
CA HIS A 125 8.68 15.63 -13.09
C HIS A 125 8.15 17.00 -13.51
N VAL A 126 8.21 17.99 -12.61
CA VAL A 126 7.91 19.40 -12.95
C VAL A 126 8.82 19.93 -14.04
N ALA A 127 10.09 19.54 -14.05
CA ALA A 127 11.04 19.91 -15.10
C ALA A 127 10.70 19.33 -16.48
N LYS A 128 9.93 18.23 -16.53
CA LYS A 128 9.55 17.53 -17.78
C LYS A 128 8.15 17.93 -18.25
N ASP A 129 7.17 17.88 -17.36
CA ASP A 129 5.76 18.14 -17.63
C ASP A 129 5.08 18.69 -16.36
N PRO A 130 5.16 20.01 -16.12
CA PRO A 130 4.67 20.64 -14.89
C PRO A 130 3.15 20.56 -14.73
N ASP A 131 2.41 20.52 -15.83
CA ASP A 131 0.95 20.61 -15.85
C ASP A 131 0.30 19.21 -15.88
N ARG A 132 1.11 18.15 -15.87
CA ARG A 132 0.64 16.78 -15.64
C ARG A 132 0.00 16.66 -14.26
N VAL A 133 -1.15 15.98 -14.21
CA VAL A 133 -1.82 15.67 -12.94
C VAL A 133 -0.97 14.68 -12.12
N ALA A 134 -0.59 15.08 -10.92
CA ALA A 134 0.08 14.23 -9.93
C ALA A 134 -0.92 13.48 -9.05
N LEU A 135 -1.96 14.19 -8.58
CA LEU A 135 -2.94 13.66 -7.65
C LEU A 135 -4.37 13.90 -8.17
N ILE A 136 -5.24 12.92 -7.97
CA ILE A 136 -6.70 13.09 -8.08
C ILE A 136 -7.28 12.83 -6.70
N TRP A 137 -7.74 13.88 -6.03
CA TRP A 137 -8.43 13.76 -4.75
C TRP A 137 -9.91 13.49 -4.96
N GLU A 138 -10.28 12.21 -4.87
CA GLU A 138 -11.67 11.76 -4.83
C GLU A 138 -12.20 11.96 -3.41
N LYS A 139 -12.96 13.05 -3.24
CA LYS A 139 -13.50 13.47 -1.94
C LYS A 139 -14.60 12.52 -1.48
N ASP A 140 -14.96 12.60 -0.20
CA ASP A 140 -16.05 11.77 0.33
C ASP A 140 -17.38 12.01 -0.40
N GLU A 141 -17.68 13.26 -0.72
CA GLU A 141 -18.89 13.64 -1.44
C GLU A 141 -18.90 12.99 -2.85
N PRO A 142 -20.00 12.35 -3.29
CA PRO A 142 -19.99 11.59 -4.54
C PRO A 142 -19.80 12.49 -5.77
N GLY A 143 -18.89 12.11 -6.67
CA GLY A 143 -18.65 12.82 -7.92
C GLY A 143 -17.90 14.15 -7.77
N THR A 144 -17.36 14.46 -6.59
CA THR A 144 -16.49 15.61 -6.39
C THR A 144 -15.03 15.16 -6.36
N GLU A 145 -14.27 15.68 -7.31
CA GLU A 145 -12.83 15.44 -7.41
C GLU A 145 -12.07 16.75 -7.49
N GLU A 146 -10.82 16.74 -7.04
CA GLU A 146 -9.86 17.81 -7.24
C GLU A 146 -8.61 17.24 -7.90
N ARG A 147 -8.11 17.90 -8.95
CA ARG A 147 -6.94 17.46 -9.70
C ARG A 147 -5.78 18.39 -9.40
N ILE A 148 -4.69 17.81 -8.94
CA ILE A 148 -3.49 18.54 -8.53
C ILE A 148 -2.36 18.17 -9.46
N THR A 149 -1.85 19.17 -10.18
CA THR A 149 -0.69 19.03 -11.06
C THR A 149 0.60 18.88 -10.28
N TYR A 150 1.66 18.38 -10.93
CA TYR A 150 2.99 18.32 -10.33
C TYR A 150 3.50 19.71 -9.92
N ARG A 151 3.22 20.75 -10.71
CA ARG A 151 3.55 22.14 -10.37
C ARG A 151 2.84 22.59 -9.09
N GLU A 152 1.52 22.42 -9.02
CA GLU A 152 0.72 22.83 -7.88
C GLU A 152 1.12 22.08 -6.61
N LEU A 153 1.40 20.78 -6.71
CA LEU A 153 1.88 19.98 -5.59
C LEU A 153 3.28 20.42 -5.12
N LEU A 154 4.18 20.77 -6.04
CA LEU A 154 5.49 21.31 -5.70
C LEU A 154 5.39 22.66 -5.00
N GLU A 155 4.56 23.58 -5.50
CA GLU A 155 4.35 24.87 -4.86
C GLU A 155 3.75 24.72 -3.46
N MET A 156 2.73 23.87 -3.29
CA MET A 156 2.14 23.57 -1.98
C MET A 156 3.19 22.99 -1.02
N THR A 157 4.00 22.05 -1.50
CA THR A 157 5.09 21.42 -0.74
C THR A 157 6.14 22.44 -0.31
N CYS A 158 6.58 23.31 -1.23
CA CYS A 158 7.59 24.34 -0.95
C CYS A 158 7.08 25.39 0.04
N ARG A 159 5.83 25.84 -0.10
CA ARG A 159 5.23 26.79 0.84
C ARG A 159 5.11 26.18 2.23
N LEU A 160 4.66 24.93 2.33
CA LEU A 160 4.57 24.23 3.61
C LEU A 160 5.95 24.02 4.22
N ALA A 161 6.95 23.63 3.42
CA ALA A 161 8.33 23.48 3.86
C ALA A 161 8.91 24.80 4.43
N ASN A 162 8.72 25.91 3.73
CA ASN A 162 9.14 27.23 4.19
C ASN A 162 8.39 27.66 5.47
N THR A 163 7.10 27.34 5.59
CA THR A 163 6.32 27.57 6.82
C THR A 163 6.89 26.75 7.97
N LEU A 164 7.16 25.45 7.78
CA LEU A 164 7.76 24.63 8.83
C LEU A 164 9.13 25.19 9.28
N LYS A 165 9.96 25.64 8.34
CA LYS A 165 11.24 26.30 8.64
C LYS A 165 11.05 27.60 9.45
N SER A 166 10.07 28.44 9.10
CA SER A 166 9.82 29.70 9.82
C SER A 166 9.32 29.48 11.26
N TYR A 167 8.67 28.35 11.53
CA TYR A 167 8.30 27.88 12.87
C TYR A 167 9.38 26.99 13.54
N GLY A 168 10.60 27.02 13.01
CA GLY A 168 11.79 26.44 13.66
C GLY A 168 11.99 24.95 13.47
N VAL A 169 11.34 24.32 12.48
CA VAL A 169 11.65 22.95 12.07
C VAL A 169 13.00 22.90 11.37
N GLN A 170 13.85 21.99 11.81
CA GLN A 170 15.20 21.75 11.28
C GLN A 170 15.34 20.29 10.84
N ARG A 171 16.40 19.98 10.08
CA ARG A 171 16.75 18.61 9.72
C ARG A 171 16.81 17.71 10.96
N GLY A 172 16.20 16.53 10.90
CA GLY A 172 16.08 15.58 12.01
C GLY A 172 14.96 15.88 13.01
N GLU A 173 14.22 16.99 12.88
CA GLU A 173 13.04 17.24 13.71
C GLU A 173 11.84 16.41 13.28
N ARG A 174 11.03 16.00 14.26
CA ARG A 174 9.89 15.11 14.02
C ARG A 174 8.58 15.90 13.92
N VAL A 175 7.81 15.60 12.88
CA VAL A 175 6.52 16.22 12.58
C VAL A 175 5.45 15.13 12.56
N ALA A 176 4.47 15.20 13.46
CA ALA A 176 3.31 14.31 13.43
C ALA A 176 2.30 14.80 12.40
N ILE A 177 1.78 13.88 11.57
CA ILE A 177 0.70 14.18 10.61
C ILE A 177 -0.52 13.35 11.02
N TYR A 178 -1.59 14.02 11.44
CA TYR A 178 -2.86 13.41 11.86
C TYR A 178 -3.98 13.88 10.94
N MET A 179 -3.98 13.39 9.71
CA MET A 179 -4.90 13.79 8.66
C MET A 179 -5.38 12.57 7.85
N PRO A 180 -6.62 12.57 7.35
CA PRO A 180 -7.04 11.66 6.29
C PRO A 180 -6.23 11.90 5.01
N VAL A 181 -6.31 10.95 4.09
CA VAL A 181 -5.70 11.10 2.77
C VAL A 181 -6.25 12.35 2.06
N SER A 182 -5.35 13.27 1.72
CA SER A 182 -5.66 14.57 1.10
C SER A 182 -4.40 15.16 0.47
N PRO A 183 -4.53 16.13 -0.46
CA PRO A 183 -3.38 16.80 -1.07
C PRO A 183 -2.47 17.46 -0.04
N MET A 184 -3.05 18.09 0.99
CA MET A 184 -2.29 18.71 2.09
C MET A 184 -1.48 17.68 2.89
N ALA A 185 -2.03 16.49 3.15
CA ALA A 185 -1.30 15.45 3.87
C ALA A 185 -0.12 14.89 3.04
N VAL A 186 -0.31 14.74 1.72
CA VAL A 186 0.78 14.37 0.80
C VAL A 186 1.85 15.47 0.75
N ALA A 187 1.44 16.72 0.62
CA ALA A 187 2.35 17.87 0.65
C ALA A 187 3.09 17.97 1.99
N ALA A 188 2.47 17.63 3.13
CA ALA A 188 3.11 17.60 4.44
C ALA A 188 4.22 16.53 4.53
N MET A 189 3.97 15.33 4.01
CA MET A 189 4.99 14.27 3.93
C MET A 189 6.18 14.71 3.07
N LEU A 190 5.91 15.29 1.90
CA LEU A 190 6.94 15.74 0.96
C LEU A 190 7.67 16.99 1.45
N ALA A 191 6.99 17.89 2.18
CA ALA A 191 7.59 19.09 2.77
C ALA A 191 8.57 18.71 3.87
N CYS A 192 8.22 17.72 4.71
CA CYS A 192 9.13 17.17 5.70
C CYS A 192 10.37 16.56 5.01
N ALA A 193 10.17 15.71 4.01
CA ALA A 193 11.27 15.14 3.22
C ALA A 193 12.14 16.20 2.54
N ARG A 194 11.54 17.30 2.08
CA ARG A 194 12.25 18.41 1.41
C ARG A 194 13.24 19.11 2.33
N ILE A 195 12.87 19.32 3.60
CA ILE A 195 13.69 20.04 4.58
C ILE A 195 14.47 19.12 5.53
N GLY A 196 14.45 17.81 5.27
CA GLY A 196 15.10 16.80 6.10
C GLY A 196 14.43 16.57 7.46
N ALA A 197 13.19 17.01 7.64
CA ALA A 197 12.38 16.65 8.80
C ALA A 197 11.84 15.22 8.64
N ILE A 198 11.60 14.56 9.77
CA ILE A 198 11.14 13.18 9.84
C ILE A 198 9.63 13.22 10.11
N HIS A 199 8.82 12.89 9.12
CA HIS A 199 7.38 12.81 9.35
C HIS A 199 7.00 11.49 10.03
N THR A 200 5.95 11.54 10.84
CA THR A 200 5.28 10.37 11.40
C THR A 200 3.79 10.50 11.21
N VAL A 201 3.27 9.84 10.19
CA VAL A 201 1.82 9.82 9.92
C VAL A 201 1.14 8.92 10.94
N VAL A 202 0.05 9.41 11.52
CA VAL A 202 -0.79 8.70 12.47
C VAL A 202 -2.20 8.63 11.86
N PHE A 203 -2.73 7.42 11.74
CA PHE A 203 -4.06 7.19 11.17
C PHE A 203 -5.13 8.04 11.88
N ALA A 204 -5.88 8.83 11.09
CA ALA A 204 -6.86 9.82 11.57
C ALA A 204 -8.09 9.23 12.30
N GLY A 205 -8.15 7.90 12.46
CA GLY A 205 -9.16 7.21 13.27
C GLY A 205 -8.68 6.78 14.66
N PHE A 206 -7.44 7.11 15.06
CA PHE A 206 -6.93 6.79 16.40
C PHE A 206 -7.43 7.72 17.48
N SER A 207 -7.46 7.23 18.72
CA SER A 207 -7.86 8.05 19.88
C SER A 207 -6.78 9.07 20.25
N SER A 208 -7.14 10.05 21.07
CA SER A 208 -6.22 11.08 21.55
C SER A 208 -5.03 10.48 22.34
N GLU A 209 -5.26 9.39 23.08
CA GLU A 209 -4.24 8.67 23.85
C GLU A 209 -3.27 7.93 22.91
N ALA A 210 -3.80 7.27 21.89
CA ALA A 210 -2.99 6.59 20.89
C ALA A 210 -2.14 7.57 20.06
N LEU A 211 -2.68 8.75 19.76
CA LEU A 211 -1.96 9.85 19.13
C LEU A 211 -0.87 10.40 20.07
N ALA A 212 -1.21 10.73 21.32
CA ALA A 212 -0.29 11.27 22.32
C ALA A 212 0.92 10.35 22.55
N GLY A 213 0.69 9.05 22.71
CA GLY A 213 1.78 8.08 22.92
C GLY A 213 2.79 8.06 21.77
N ARG A 214 2.34 8.26 20.52
CA ARG A 214 3.21 8.32 19.35
C ARG A 214 3.96 9.65 19.26
N ILE A 215 3.28 10.77 19.55
CA ILE A 215 3.89 12.11 19.61
C ILE A 215 5.00 12.13 20.67
N GLN A 216 4.74 11.55 21.84
CA GLN A 216 5.71 11.47 22.94
C GLN A 216 6.89 10.57 22.59
N ASP A 217 6.66 9.38 22.03
CA ASP A 217 7.75 8.47 21.67
C ASP A 217 8.65 9.07 20.57
N ALA A 218 8.04 9.72 19.57
CA ALA A 218 8.75 10.45 18.50
C ALA A 218 9.33 11.80 18.95
N GLN A 219 8.93 12.30 20.13
CA GLN A 219 9.22 13.66 20.58
C GLN A 219 8.87 14.71 19.52
N CYS A 220 7.71 14.62 18.88
CA CYS A 220 7.34 15.55 17.81
C CYS A 220 7.23 16.98 18.33
N LYS A 221 7.76 17.93 17.55
CA LYS A 221 7.64 19.37 17.84
C LYS A 221 6.42 20.00 17.20
N ILE A 222 5.94 19.41 16.12
CA ILE A 222 4.84 19.92 15.31
C ILE A 222 3.81 18.81 15.12
N VAL A 223 2.53 19.19 15.14
CA VAL A 223 1.42 18.35 14.69
C VAL A 223 0.74 19.06 13.52
N ILE A 224 0.46 18.36 12.42
CA ILE A 224 -0.34 18.86 11.29
C ILE A 224 -1.65 18.05 11.26
N THR A 225 -2.79 18.73 11.27
CA THR A 225 -4.13 18.13 11.28
C THR A 225 -5.09 18.92 10.39
N SER A 226 -6.29 18.37 10.16
CA SER A 226 -7.44 19.17 9.68
C SER A 226 -8.34 19.57 10.84
N ASN A 227 -9.24 20.54 10.62
CA ASN A 227 -10.32 20.87 11.53
C ASN A 227 -11.21 19.65 11.78
N GLN A 228 -11.69 19.03 10.71
CA GLN A 228 -12.51 17.82 10.73
C GLN A 228 -12.09 16.86 9.61
N GLY A 229 -12.48 15.59 9.72
CA GLY A 229 -12.40 14.60 8.64
C GLY A 229 -13.80 14.25 8.14
N VAL A 230 -13.93 13.93 6.86
CA VAL A 230 -15.20 13.46 6.28
C VAL A 230 -14.96 12.08 5.67
N ARG A 231 -15.76 11.08 6.07
CA ARG A 231 -15.64 9.73 5.54
C ARG A 231 -16.94 8.95 5.66
N GLY A 232 -17.45 8.43 4.55
CA GLY A 232 -18.70 7.70 4.47
C GLY A 232 -19.92 8.53 4.86
N GLY A 233 -19.93 9.82 4.52
CA GLY A 233 -20.94 10.80 4.91
C GLY A 233 -20.90 11.20 6.39
N ARG A 234 -19.88 10.78 7.14
CA ARG A 234 -19.72 11.10 8.56
C ARG A 234 -18.61 12.11 8.77
N ILE A 235 -18.83 13.02 9.71
CA ILE A 235 -17.87 14.03 10.13
C ILE A 235 -17.19 13.56 11.43
N PHE A 236 -15.87 13.71 11.49
CA PHE A 236 -15.03 13.38 12.65
C PHE A 236 -14.27 14.62 13.11
N ASP A 237 -14.30 14.94 14.40
CA ASP A 237 -13.61 16.09 14.96
C ASP A 237 -12.12 15.76 15.25
N LEU A 238 -11.29 16.04 14.25
CA LEU A 238 -9.85 15.77 14.33
C LEU A 238 -9.16 16.78 15.24
N LYS A 239 -9.53 18.06 15.16
CA LYS A 239 -8.93 19.11 15.97
C LYS A 239 -9.14 18.88 17.47
N SER A 240 -10.35 18.50 17.89
CA SER A 240 -10.62 18.14 19.29
C SER A 240 -9.79 16.94 19.76
N THR A 241 -9.57 15.96 18.89
CA THR A 241 -8.71 14.80 19.19
C THR A 241 -7.25 15.23 19.40
N VAL A 242 -6.74 16.12 18.55
CA VAL A 242 -5.39 16.68 18.68
C VAL A 242 -5.27 17.51 19.96
N ASP A 243 -6.24 18.38 20.27
CA ASP A 243 -6.24 19.21 21.48
C ASP A 243 -6.15 18.37 22.75
N ASN A 244 -6.84 17.23 22.77
CA ASN A 244 -6.77 16.30 23.90
C ASN A 244 -5.41 15.59 23.97
N ALA A 245 -4.83 15.20 22.84
CA ALA A 245 -3.54 14.53 22.80
C ALA A 245 -2.40 15.46 23.26
N VAL A 246 -2.34 16.69 22.72
CA VAL A 246 -1.21 17.61 22.93
C VAL A 246 -1.12 18.13 24.37
N LYS A 247 -2.20 18.08 25.16
CA LYS A 247 -2.17 18.38 26.61
C LYS A 247 -1.12 17.58 27.37
N SER A 248 -0.85 16.36 26.92
CA SER A 248 0.14 15.46 27.51
C SER A 248 1.49 15.46 26.78
N CYS A 249 1.66 16.28 25.74
CA CYS A 249 2.83 16.25 24.85
C CYS A 249 3.64 17.55 24.96
N PRO A 250 4.51 17.71 25.98
CA PRO A 250 5.25 18.96 26.20
C PRO A 250 6.27 19.30 25.10
N SER A 251 6.60 18.34 24.24
CA SER A 251 7.48 18.58 23.09
C SER A 251 6.82 19.41 21.99
N VAL A 252 5.48 19.41 21.91
CA VAL A 252 4.72 20.09 20.85
C VAL A 252 4.74 21.59 21.06
N ARG A 253 5.21 22.32 20.04
CA ARG A 253 5.32 23.78 20.01
C ARG A 253 4.22 24.42 19.18
N HIS A 254 3.84 23.78 18.08
CA HIS A 254 2.79 24.28 17.20
C HIS A 254 1.93 23.15 16.64
N VAL A 255 0.65 23.46 16.42
CA VAL A 255 -0.33 22.59 15.76
C VAL A 255 -0.83 23.32 14.51
N PHE A 256 -0.51 22.83 13.32
CA PHE A 256 -1.03 23.38 12.08
C PHE A 256 -2.38 22.74 11.75
N VAL A 257 -3.38 23.56 11.44
CA VAL A 257 -4.77 23.12 11.25
C VAL A 257 -5.28 23.55 9.88
N ALA A 258 -5.53 22.59 8.99
CA ALA A 258 -6.12 22.82 7.67
C ALA A 258 -7.66 22.69 7.68
N LYS A 259 -8.33 23.33 6.73
CA LYS A 259 -9.78 23.23 6.52
C LYS A 259 -10.10 22.04 5.63
N ARG A 260 -10.95 21.16 6.14
CA ARG A 260 -11.69 20.19 5.32
C ARG A 260 -13.17 20.53 5.22
N THR A 261 -13.76 21.08 6.28
CA THR A 261 -15.19 21.46 6.34
C THR A 261 -15.34 22.94 6.66
N ASN A 262 -16.49 23.53 6.38
CA ASN A 262 -16.77 24.93 6.73
C ASN A 262 -16.96 25.18 8.24
N GLU A 263 -16.95 24.12 9.06
CA GLU A 263 -17.13 24.23 10.51
C GLU A 263 -15.93 24.94 11.15
N SER A 264 -16.24 25.93 11.99
CA SER A 264 -15.23 26.60 12.79
C SER A 264 -14.87 25.74 14.00
N VAL A 265 -13.58 25.61 14.29
CA VAL A 265 -13.08 24.84 15.45
C VAL A 265 -12.34 25.76 16.41
N PRO A 266 -12.37 25.49 17.73
CA PRO A 266 -11.59 26.26 18.69
C PRO A 266 -10.10 26.21 18.38
N MET A 267 -9.48 27.39 18.31
CA MET A 267 -8.03 27.57 18.12
C MET A 267 -7.40 28.07 19.42
N GLY A 268 -6.46 27.30 19.95
CA GLY A 268 -5.64 27.60 21.12
C GLY A 268 -4.33 28.29 20.76
N LYS A 269 -3.50 28.51 21.79
CA LYS A 269 -2.23 29.28 21.67
C LYS A 269 -1.16 28.61 20.81
N LEU A 270 -1.19 27.29 20.68
CA LEU A 270 -0.24 26.53 19.87
C LEU A 270 -0.70 26.45 18.40
N ASP A 271 -1.94 26.84 18.10
CA ASP A 271 -2.56 26.48 16.84
C ASP A 271 -2.31 27.55 15.79
N ILE A 272 -1.92 27.10 14.61
CA ILE A 272 -1.66 27.92 13.42
C ILE A 272 -2.64 27.47 12.34
N SER A 273 -3.48 28.39 11.89
CA SER A 273 -4.39 28.12 10.77
C SER A 273 -3.59 27.96 9.47
N LEU A 274 -3.86 26.88 8.75
CA LEU A 274 -3.45 26.67 7.36
C LEU A 274 -4.50 27.18 6.37
N ASP A 275 -5.54 27.87 6.85
CA ASP A 275 -6.67 28.40 6.05
C ASP A 275 -6.63 29.91 5.79
N GLU A 276 -7.36 30.34 4.76
CA GLU A 276 -7.56 31.73 4.35
C GLU A 276 -7.81 32.72 5.50
N VAL A 277 -7.29 33.93 5.31
CA VAL A 277 -7.85 35.12 5.95
C VAL A 277 -9.00 35.60 5.07
N ASN A 278 -10.22 35.63 5.62
CA ASN A 278 -11.32 36.36 5.01
C ASN A 278 -10.83 37.79 4.72
N SER A 279 -10.69 38.11 3.44
CA SER A 279 -10.47 39.46 2.93
C SER A 279 -11.69 40.32 3.24
N HIS A 280 -11.81 40.77 4.48
CA HIS A 280 -12.74 41.84 4.90
C HIS A 280 -11.99 43.08 5.36
N ASN A 281 -10.64 43.10 5.31
CA ASN A 281 -9.82 44.28 5.56
C ASN A 281 -8.47 44.16 4.81
N ASN A 282 -8.44 44.56 3.53
CA ASN A 282 -7.42 45.45 2.95
C ASN A 282 -7.54 45.48 1.42
N ASP A 283 -7.92 46.64 0.91
CA ASP A 283 -8.11 47.06 -0.49
C ASP A 283 -6.85 47.05 -1.38
N LEU A 284 -5.85 46.19 -1.16
CA LEU A 284 -4.60 46.26 -1.91
C LEU A 284 -3.94 44.88 -2.09
N LEU A 285 -4.46 43.98 -2.95
CA LEU A 285 -3.63 43.03 -3.72
C LEU A 285 -4.36 42.10 -4.74
N TYR A 286 -5.32 42.54 -5.55
CA TYR A 286 -5.88 41.63 -6.59
C TYR A 286 -6.32 42.36 -7.88
N THR A 287 -5.45 43.20 -8.42
CA THR A 287 -5.62 43.77 -9.76
C THR A 287 -4.36 43.50 -10.59
N GLU A 288 -4.23 42.25 -11.04
CA GLU A 288 -3.71 41.84 -12.37
C GLU A 288 -3.30 40.35 -12.35
N ILE A 289 -4.30 39.47 -12.48
CA ILE A 289 -4.06 38.12 -13.03
C ILE A 289 -5.14 37.88 -14.09
N HIS A 290 -4.88 38.37 -15.30
CA HIS A 290 -5.54 37.90 -16.50
C HIS A 290 -4.95 36.54 -16.89
N ASN A 291 -5.54 35.45 -16.36
CA ASN A 291 -5.73 34.21 -17.12
C ASN A 291 -6.68 33.26 -16.38
N LYS A 292 -7.74 32.85 -17.07
CA LYS A 292 -8.95 32.16 -16.57
C LYS A 292 -8.77 30.67 -16.21
N ASN A 293 -7.58 30.19 -15.87
CA ASN A 293 -7.34 28.76 -15.56
C ASN A 293 -6.45 28.55 -14.31
N MET A 294 -6.66 29.33 -13.24
CA MET A 294 -5.96 29.10 -11.97
C MET A 294 -6.92 28.41 -11.00
N TYR A 295 -6.78 27.09 -10.85
CA TYR A 295 -7.48 26.33 -9.83
C TYR A 295 -6.98 26.81 -8.46
N PHE A 296 -7.92 27.25 -7.62
CA PHE A 296 -7.66 27.93 -6.37
C PHE A 296 -7.23 26.90 -5.31
N TYR A 297 -5.94 26.65 -5.17
CA TYR A 297 -5.42 26.10 -3.92
C TYR A 297 -5.49 27.20 -2.88
N CYS A 298 -6.49 27.09 -2.02
CA CYS A 298 -6.71 27.94 -0.87
C CYS A 298 -5.57 27.74 0.14
N LEU A 299 -4.46 28.44 -0.06
CA LEU A 299 -3.33 28.52 0.85
C LEU A 299 -3.58 29.68 1.82
N CYS A 300 -3.33 29.54 3.13
CA CYS A 300 -3.50 30.64 4.09
C CYS A 300 -2.52 31.79 3.93
N GLN A 301 -2.75 32.92 4.59
CA GLN A 301 -1.80 34.03 4.67
C GLN A 301 -0.39 33.59 5.11
N VAL A 302 -0.28 32.60 6.00
CA VAL A 302 1.02 32.08 6.44
C VAL A 302 1.75 31.35 5.31
N MET A 303 1.07 30.48 4.56
CA MET A 303 1.66 29.73 3.42
C MET A 303 1.77 30.57 2.14
N VAL A 304 0.79 31.44 1.86
CA VAL A 304 0.79 32.42 0.76
C VAL A 304 1.93 33.41 0.94
N GLY A 305 2.18 33.84 2.18
CA GLY A 305 3.32 34.69 2.54
C GLY A 305 4.68 34.01 2.40
N GLN A 306 4.73 32.68 2.30
CA GLN A 306 5.99 31.97 2.00
C GLN A 306 6.27 31.93 0.50
N SER A 307 7.56 31.83 0.15
CA SER A 307 7.98 31.57 -1.23
C SER A 307 7.40 30.23 -1.74
N PRO A 308 6.92 30.16 -3.01
CA PRO A 308 6.59 28.90 -3.69
C PRO A 308 7.81 28.06 -4.04
N VAL A 309 9.02 28.55 -3.76
CA VAL A 309 10.29 27.85 -3.94
C VAL A 309 10.94 27.64 -2.57
N CYS A 310 11.26 26.39 -2.27
CA CYS A 310 12.07 26.00 -1.11
C CYS A 310 13.26 25.18 -1.64
N ALA A 311 14.49 25.55 -1.30
CA ALA A 311 15.65 24.75 -1.68
C ALA A 311 15.62 23.39 -0.94
N PRO A 312 15.72 22.25 -1.64
CA PRO A 312 15.74 20.94 -1.01
C PRO A 312 17.05 20.72 -0.26
N GLU A 313 16.98 20.18 0.96
CA GLU A 313 18.16 19.82 1.73
C GLU A 313 18.83 18.57 1.12
N PRO A 314 20.16 18.54 0.93
CA PRO A 314 20.87 17.34 0.51
C PRO A 314 20.91 16.33 1.67
N MET A 315 20.16 15.25 1.55
CA MET A 315 20.03 14.21 2.57
C MET A 315 20.93 13.03 2.24
N ASP A 316 21.62 12.50 3.25
CA ASP A 316 22.37 11.26 3.06
C ASP A 316 21.40 10.08 2.86
N SER A 317 21.81 9.09 2.06
CA SER A 317 20.97 7.92 1.72
C SER A 317 20.35 7.22 2.92
N GLU A 318 21.08 7.18 4.04
CA GLU A 318 20.70 6.50 5.28
C GLU A 318 20.16 7.42 6.37
N GLU A 319 19.89 8.69 6.06
CA GLU A 319 19.13 9.53 6.99
C GLU A 319 17.66 9.13 7.04
N MET A 320 17.06 9.34 8.21
CA MET A 320 15.66 9.02 8.44
C MET A 320 14.76 9.85 7.52
N LEU A 321 13.90 9.17 6.77
CA LEU A 321 12.85 9.80 5.97
C LEU A 321 11.57 9.92 6.80
N PHE A 322 11.14 8.82 7.40
CA PHE A 322 9.93 8.77 8.19
C PHE A 322 9.97 7.70 9.27
N MET A 323 9.03 7.85 10.21
CA MET A 323 8.68 6.80 11.16
C MET A 323 7.23 6.39 10.95
N LEU A 324 6.95 5.11 11.03
CA LEU A 324 5.58 4.60 11.01
C LEU A 324 5.34 3.64 12.18
N TYR A 325 4.38 4.01 13.02
CA TYR A 325 4.11 3.28 14.25
C TYR A 325 3.25 2.04 14.01
N THR A 326 3.80 0.87 14.31
CA THR A 326 3.07 -0.42 14.29
C THR A 326 2.77 -0.92 15.70
N SER A 327 1.76 -1.78 15.84
CA SER A 327 1.47 -2.48 17.09
C SER A 327 2.62 -3.43 17.44
N GLY A 328 3.10 -3.38 18.69
CA GLY A 328 4.06 -4.33 19.22
C GLY A 328 3.36 -5.39 20.08
N SER A 329 3.85 -6.63 20.07
CA SER A 329 3.37 -7.71 20.94
C SER A 329 3.49 -7.39 22.43
N THR A 330 4.40 -6.47 22.80
CA THR A 330 4.65 -5.99 24.17
C THR A 330 3.85 -4.75 24.57
N GLY A 331 2.89 -4.30 23.75
CA GLY A 331 1.98 -3.19 24.06
C GLY A 331 2.49 -1.78 23.74
N LYS A 332 3.81 -1.51 23.83
CA LYS A 332 4.38 -0.22 23.38
C LYS A 332 4.47 -0.19 21.84
N PRO A 333 3.93 0.82 21.14
CA PRO A 333 4.07 0.97 19.69
C PRO A 333 5.55 0.92 19.24
N LYS A 334 5.80 0.44 18.02
CA LYS A 334 7.13 0.39 17.41
C LYS A 334 7.21 1.47 16.34
N GLY A 335 8.00 2.52 16.54
CA GLY A 335 8.28 3.51 15.49
C GLY A 335 9.24 2.93 14.47
N ILE A 336 8.73 2.27 13.43
CA ILE A 336 9.55 1.64 12.37
C ILE A 336 10.18 2.74 11.52
N VAL A 337 11.50 2.69 11.35
CA VAL A 337 12.29 3.72 10.64
C VAL A 337 12.64 3.25 9.22
N HIS A 338 12.34 4.10 8.25
CA HIS A 338 12.80 3.99 6.86
C HIS A 338 13.66 5.19 6.48
N THR A 339 14.62 4.97 5.58
CA THR A 339 15.61 5.99 5.16
C THR A 339 15.34 6.49 3.74
N GLN A 340 16.16 7.42 3.24
CA GLN A 340 15.91 8.14 1.99
C GLN A 340 15.97 7.25 0.74
N ALA A 341 17.17 6.78 0.38
CA ALA A 341 17.42 6.20 -0.94
C ALA A 341 16.84 4.79 -1.09
N GLY A 342 17.13 3.92 -0.12
CA GLY A 342 16.75 2.51 -0.19
C GLY A 342 15.25 2.29 -0.23
N TYR A 343 14.50 3.03 0.61
CA TYR A 343 13.05 2.99 0.62
C TYR A 343 12.45 3.50 -0.70
N LEU A 344 12.85 4.68 -1.17
CA LEU A 344 12.30 5.27 -2.39
C LEU A 344 12.59 4.42 -3.63
N LEU A 345 13.82 3.90 -3.76
CA LEU A 345 14.20 2.99 -4.83
C LEU A 345 13.30 1.75 -4.84
N TYR A 346 13.11 1.13 -3.67
CA TYR A 346 12.34 -0.10 -3.57
C TYR A 346 10.87 0.12 -3.87
N ALA A 347 10.24 1.14 -3.26
CA ALA A 347 8.83 1.47 -3.47
C ALA A 347 8.52 1.87 -4.92
N SER A 348 9.42 2.61 -5.58
CA SER A 348 9.26 2.97 -6.99
C SER A 348 9.41 1.76 -7.92
N LEU A 349 10.34 0.85 -7.62
CA LEU A 349 10.55 -0.35 -8.42
C LEU A 349 9.39 -1.35 -8.26
N THR A 350 8.93 -1.61 -7.03
CA THR A 350 7.77 -2.49 -6.80
C THR A 350 6.51 -1.89 -7.41
N HIS A 351 6.29 -0.57 -7.29
CA HIS A 351 5.17 0.11 -7.95
C HIS A 351 5.17 -0.15 -9.46
N GLN A 352 6.32 -0.02 -10.11
CA GLN A 352 6.42 -0.22 -11.56
C GLN A 352 6.17 -1.67 -11.96
N TYR A 353 6.90 -2.60 -11.36
CA TYR A 353 6.96 -3.98 -11.84
C TYR A 353 5.84 -4.87 -11.33
N VAL A 354 5.36 -4.68 -10.10
CA VAL A 354 4.30 -5.51 -9.53
C VAL A 354 2.93 -5.13 -10.09
N PHE A 355 2.71 -3.84 -10.35
CA PHE A 355 1.43 -3.33 -10.82
C PHE A 355 1.38 -3.13 -12.33
N ASP A 356 2.49 -3.40 -13.03
CA ASP A 356 2.67 -3.15 -14.47
C ASP A 356 2.29 -1.70 -14.83
N TYR A 357 2.83 -0.76 -14.05
CA TYR A 357 2.57 0.66 -14.26
C TYR A 357 3.28 1.15 -15.53
N THR A 358 2.52 1.84 -16.38
CA THR A 358 3.04 2.50 -17.58
C THR A 358 2.87 4.02 -17.50
N PRO A 359 3.81 4.82 -18.04
CA PRO A 359 3.68 6.28 -18.06
C PRO A 359 2.34 6.72 -18.67
N GLY A 360 1.63 7.61 -17.96
CA GLY A 360 0.29 8.07 -18.32
C GLY A 360 -0.84 7.35 -17.58
N ASP A 361 -0.58 6.22 -16.92
CA ASP A 361 -1.60 5.51 -16.15
C ASP A 361 -2.07 6.29 -14.92
N VAL A 362 -3.35 6.07 -14.57
CA VAL A 362 -3.98 6.50 -13.32
C VAL A 362 -3.97 5.34 -12.33
N PHE A 363 -3.17 5.48 -11.28
CA PHE A 363 -2.97 4.48 -10.24
C PHE A 363 -3.95 4.70 -9.07
N GLY A 364 -4.85 3.75 -8.86
CA GLY A 364 -5.92 3.81 -7.87
C GLY A 364 -5.66 2.93 -6.65
N CYS A 365 -4.84 3.39 -5.71
CA CYS A 365 -4.71 2.75 -4.40
C CYS A 365 -5.69 3.38 -3.40
N VAL A 366 -6.67 2.61 -2.94
CA VAL A 366 -7.72 3.08 -2.02
C VAL A 366 -7.35 2.94 -0.54
N ALA A 367 -6.05 2.82 -0.24
CA ALA A 367 -5.53 2.72 1.12
C ALA A 367 -5.34 4.10 1.75
N ASP A 368 -5.36 4.14 3.08
CA ASP A 368 -5.09 5.35 3.85
C ASP A 368 -3.57 5.55 4.05
N ILE A 369 -3.11 6.80 4.03
CA ILE A 369 -1.71 7.21 4.25
C ILE A 369 -1.21 6.94 5.66
N GLY A 370 -2.08 6.73 6.64
CA GLY A 370 -1.72 6.27 7.99
C GLY A 370 -1.15 4.85 8.04
N TRP A 371 -1.14 4.12 6.92
CA TRP A 371 -0.53 2.80 6.78
C TRP A 371 0.60 2.81 5.75
N ILE A 372 1.45 1.77 5.79
CA ILE A 372 2.58 1.64 4.88
C ILE A 372 2.14 1.56 3.41
N THR A 373 0.96 0.98 3.14
CA THR A 373 0.36 0.94 1.79
C THR A 373 0.15 2.33 1.23
N GLY A 374 -0.36 3.27 2.01
CA GLY A 374 -0.51 4.65 1.57
C GLY A 374 0.84 5.36 1.42
N HIS A 375 1.81 5.11 2.30
CA HIS A 375 3.16 5.65 2.11
C HIS A 375 3.77 5.18 0.78
N SER A 376 3.79 3.88 0.55
CA SER A 376 4.52 3.27 -0.57
C SER A 376 3.78 3.44 -1.90
N TYR A 377 2.45 3.28 -1.89
CA TYR A 377 1.65 3.12 -3.11
C TYR A 377 0.54 4.17 -3.28
N VAL A 378 0.36 5.11 -2.34
CA VAL A 378 -0.41 6.34 -2.62
C VAL A 378 0.56 7.50 -2.89
N VAL A 379 1.68 7.56 -2.17
CA VAL A 379 2.63 8.70 -2.23
C VAL A 379 3.92 8.33 -2.98
N TYR A 380 4.84 7.61 -2.36
CA TYR A 380 6.24 7.61 -2.79
C TYR A 380 6.49 6.87 -4.10
N GLY A 381 6.00 5.63 -4.25
CA GLY A 381 6.20 4.82 -5.45
C GLY A 381 5.59 5.45 -6.71
N PRO A 382 4.29 5.82 -6.70
CA PRO A 382 3.64 6.49 -7.82
C PRO A 382 4.30 7.82 -8.18
N LEU A 383 4.51 8.72 -7.21
CA LEU A 383 5.08 10.05 -7.48
C LEU A 383 6.54 9.98 -7.94
N CYS A 384 7.34 9.03 -7.43
CA CYS A 384 8.70 8.82 -7.93
C CYS A 384 8.70 8.40 -9.41
N ASN A 385 7.69 7.64 -9.85
CA ASN A 385 7.52 7.22 -11.24
C ASN A 385 6.77 8.26 -12.11
N GLY A 386 6.44 9.43 -11.57
CA GLY A 386 5.70 10.46 -12.29
C GLY A 386 4.24 10.06 -12.57
N ALA A 387 3.66 9.15 -11.79
CA ALA A 387 2.30 8.66 -11.99
C ALA A 387 1.22 9.66 -11.55
N THR A 388 0.00 9.44 -12.03
CA THR A 388 -1.21 10.08 -11.47
C THR A 388 -1.74 9.17 -10.36
N SER A 389 -1.70 9.61 -9.10
CA SER A 389 -2.17 8.83 -7.94
C SER A 389 -3.56 9.28 -7.48
N VAL A 390 -4.47 8.35 -7.22
CA VAL A 390 -5.81 8.66 -6.67
C VAL A 390 -5.76 8.67 -5.15
N LEU A 391 -6.21 9.77 -4.55
CA LEU A 391 -6.44 9.92 -3.11
C LEU A 391 -7.92 9.67 -2.83
N PHE A 392 -8.28 8.47 -2.35
CA PHE A 392 -9.67 8.11 -2.09
C PHE A 392 -10.05 8.34 -0.63
N GLU A 393 -10.84 9.38 -0.35
CA GLU A 393 -11.22 9.77 1.02
C GLU A 393 -12.39 8.94 1.58
N SER A 394 -13.23 8.39 0.71
CA SER A 394 -14.53 7.81 1.09
C SER A 394 -14.45 6.35 1.61
N THR A 395 -15.58 5.65 1.52
CA THR A 395 -15.71 4.21 1.81
C THR A 395 -16.21 3.47 0.56
N PRO A 396 -15.98 2.15 0.43
CA PRO A 396 -16.45 1.35 -0.71
C PRO A 396 -17.97 1.39 -0.95
N VAL A 397 -18.75 1.78 0.06
CA VAL A 397 -20.21 1.67 0.07
C VAL A 397 -20.93 3.01 0.21
N TYR A 398 -20.22 4.13 0.23
CA TYR A 398 -20.82 5.46 0.31
C TYR A 398 -20.71 6.19 -1.04
N PRO A 399 -21.83 6.61 -1.66
CA PRO A 399 -23.20 6.58 -1.13
C PRO A 399 -23.88 5.22 -1.33
N ASN A 400 -23.27 4.32 -2.10
CA ASN A 400 -23.75 2.97 -2.37
C ASN A 400 -22.58 2.03 -2.71
N PRO A 401 -22.81 0.70 -2.78
CA PRO A 401 -21.77 -0.31 -3.10
C PRO A 401 -21.14 -0.21 -4.49
N GLY A 402 -21.60 0.71 -5.33
CA GLY A 402 -21.00 1.02 -6.63
C GLY A 402 -19.84 2.00 -6.57
N ARG A 403 -19.49 2.56 -5.40
CA ARG A 403 -18.59 3.73 -5.30
C ARG A 403 -17.24 3.51 -5.98
N TYR A 404 -16.55 2.41 -5.69
CA TYR A 404 -15.25 2.13 -6.33
C TYR A 404 -15.34 2.05 -7.85
N TRP A 405 -16.40 1.45 -8.37
CA TRP A 405 -16.54 1.17 -9.80
C TRP A 405 -17.00 2.41 -10.58
N GLU A 406 -17.80 3.26 -9.95
CA GLU A 406 -18.09 4.61 -10.43
C GLU A 406 -16.79 5.41 -10.56
N THR A 407 -15.95 5.39 -9.53
CA THR A 407 -14.66 6.09 -9.52
C THR A 407 -13.72 5.54 -10.60
N VAL A 408 -13.67 4.20 -10.78
CA VAL A 408 -12.90 3.57 -11.86
C VAL A 408 -13.35 4.09 -13.23
N GLN A 409 -14.66 4.10 -13.50
CA GLN A 409 -15.21 4.58 -14.77
C GLN A 409 -14.86 6.06 -15.01
N ARG A 410 -15.17 6.93 -14.05
CA ARG A 410 -15.03 8.39 -14.20
C ARG A 410 -13.57 8.81 -14.29
N LEU A 411 -12.71 8.26 -13.43
CA LEU A 411 -11.29 8.61 -13.39
C LEU A 411 -10.44 7.82 -14.39
N ARG A 412 -11.02 6.82 -15.07
CA ARG A 412 -10.32 5.88 -15.95
C ARG A 412 -9.13 5.21 -15.28
N ILE A 413 -9.32 4.71 -14.04
CA ILE A 413 -8.27 4.03 -13.28
C ILE A 413 -7.74 2.82 -14.08
N ASN A 414 -6.41 2.67 -14.10
CA ASN A 414 -5.71 1.59 -14.77
C ASN A 414 -5.30 0.46 -13.83
N GLN A 415 -4.84 0.80 -12.63
CA GLN A 415 -4.53 -0.19 -11.60
C GLN A 415 -5.38 0.08 -10.37
N PHE A 416 -6.15 -0.91 -9.91
CA PHE A 416 -6.94 -0.80 -8.69
C PHE A 416 -6.31 -1.65 -7.59
N TYR A 417 -5.97 -1.01 -6.46
CA TYR A 417 -5.30 -1.66 -5.34
C TYR A 417 -6.05 -1.44 -4.02
N GLY A 418 -6.53 -2.52 -3.41
CA GLY A 418 -7.32 -2.47 -2.18
C GLY A 418 -7.23 -3.74 -1.33
N ALA A 419 -7.76 -3.70 -0.11
CA ALA A 419 -7.71 -4.81 0.82
C ALA A 419 -8.82 -5.86 0.56
N PRO A 420 -8.55 -7.17 0.76
CA PRO A 420 -9.56 -8.22 0.70
C PRO A 420 -10.80 -7.94 1.54
N THR A 421 -10.67 -7.30 2.71
CA THR A 421 -11.82 -6.91 3.56
C THR A 421 -12.83 -6.05 2.82
N ALA A 422 -12.38 -5.09 2.00
CA ALA A 422 -13.28 -4.27 1.19
C ALA A 422 -13.91 -5.09 0.06
N ILE A 423 -13.14 -5.96 -0.59
CA ILE A 423 -13.64 -6.87 -1.63
C ILE A 423 -14.70 -7.82 -1.07
N ARG A 424 -14.48 -8.40 0.12
CA ARG A 424 -15.43 -9.26 0.83
C ARG A 424 -16.68 -8.54 1.30
N LEU A 425 -16.60 -7.24 1.55
CA LEU A 425 -17.80 -6.44 1.79
C LEU A 425 -18.62 -6.29 0.49
N LEU A 426 -17.96 -5.96 -0.62
CA LEU A 426 -18.61 -5.70 -1.90
C LEU A 426 -19.20 -6.95 -2.56
N LEU A 427 -18.56 -8.12 -2.42
CA LEU A 427 -19.04 -9.38 -3.01
C LEU A 427 -20.42 -9.81 -2.49
N LYS A 428 -20.87 -9.25 -1.36
CA LYS A 428 -22.19 -9.53 -0.76
C LYS A 428 -23.35 -8.84 -1.46
N TYR A 429 -23.05 -7.81 -2.24
CA TYR A 429 -24.04 -7.07 -2.99
C TYR A 429 -24.20 -7.67 -4.38
N GLU A 430 -25.33 -7.37 -5.03
CA GLU A 430 -25.58 -7.82 -6.39
C GLU A 430 -24.50 -7.31 -7.36
N GLU A 431 -24.05 -8.18 -8.27
CA GLU A 431 -23.01 -7.86 -9.26
C GLU A 431 -23.37 -6.66 -10.14
N ASN A 432 -24.66 -6.31 -10.27
CA ASN A 432 -25.12 -5.14 -11.01
C ASN A 432 -24.54 -3.82 -10.45
N TRP A 433 -24.16 -3.77 -9.17
CA TRP A 433 -23.45 -2.61 -8.60
C TRP A 433 -22.06 -2.42 -9.21
N VAL A 434 -21.45 -3.48 -9.73
CA VAL A 434 -20.19 -3.46 -10.46
C VAL A 434 -20.46 -3.30 -11.96
N LYS A 435 -21.25 -4.22 -12.52
CA LYS A 435 -21.47 -4.41 -13.96
C LYS A 435 -22.09 -3.23 -14.69
N LYS A 436 -22.78 -2.33 -13.98
CA LYS A 436 -23.36 -1.12 -14.57
C LYS A 436 -22.33 -0.03 -14.91
N TYR A 437 -21.09 -0.15 -14.46
CA TYR A 437 -20.01 0.80 -14.75
C TYR A 437 -19.00 0.21 -15.73
N ASP A 438 -18.48 1.05 -16.64
CA ASP A 438 -17.38 0.73 -17.53
C ASP A 438 -16.07 0.60 -16.74
N ARG A 439 -15.45 -0.59 -16.84
CA ARG A 439 -14.20 -0.97 -16.19
C ARG A 439 -13.12 -1.33 -17.21
N SER A 440 -13.30 -0.93 -18.48
CA SER A 440 -12.39 -1.24 -19.58
C SER A 440 -11.01 -0.59 -19.43
N SER A 441 -10.87 0.47 -18.63
CA SER A 441 -9.58 1.11 -18.36
C SER A 441 -8.66 0.28 -17.45
N LEU A 442 -9.24 -0.63 -16.65
CA LEU A 442 -8.46 -1.48 -15.75
C LEU A 442 -7.56 -2.43 -16.54
N LYS A 443 -6.28 -2.40 -16.16
CA LYS A 443 -5.20 -3.28 -16.60
C LYS A 443 -4.86 -4.30 -15.51
N THR A 444 -4.74 -3.85 -14.26
CA THR A 444 -4.31 -4.69 -13.13
C THR A 444 -5.23 -4.52 -11.93
N LEU A 445 -5.60 -5.63 -11.31
CA LEU A 445 -6.22 -5.66 -9.98
C LEU A 445 -5.20 -6.14 -8.97
N ALA A 446 -5.19 -5.55 -7.78
CA ALA A 446 -4.22 -5.91 -6.76
C ALA A 446 -4.87 -5.99 -5.38
N SER A 447 -4.36 -6.90 -4.55
CA SER A 447 -4.81 -7.11 -3.18
C SER A 447 -3.67 -7.07 -2.15
N VAL A 448 -3.97 -6.62 -0.93
CA VAL A 448 -2.96 -6.40 0.13
C VAL A 448 -3.52 -6.46 1.54
N GLY A 449 -2.64 -6.83 2.47
CA GLY A 449 -2.79 -6.60 3.91
C GLY A 449 -3.27 -7.83 4.67
N GLU A 450 -3.92 -8.76 3.98
CA GLU A 450 -4.35 -10.05 4.51
C GLU A 450 -4.49 -11.04 3.35
N PRO A 451 -4.54 -12.35 3.62
CA PRO A 451 -4.82 -13.34 2.59
C PRO A 451 -6.19 -13.11 1.94
N ILE A 452 -6.22 -13.07 0.60
CA ILE A 452 -7.46 -13.10 -0.16
C ILE A 452 -7.97 -14.54 -0.24
N ASN A 453 -9.24 -14.80 0.09
CA ASN A 453 -9.82 -16.14 -0.04
C ASN A 453 -10.26 -16.40 -1.49
N HIS A 454 -10.46 -17.67 -1.85
CA HIS A 454 -10.74 -18.03 -3.25
C HIS A 454 -12.01 -17.39 -3.80
N GLU A 455 -13.07 -17.33 -3.00
CA GLU A 455 -14.33 -16.68 -3.39
C GLU A 455 -14.14 -15.20 -3.74
N ALA A 456 -13.44 -14.44 -2.90
CA ALA A 456 -13.16 -13.04 -3.19
C ALA A 456 -12.20 -12.87 -4.37
N TRP A 457 -11.22 -13.76 -4.53
CA TRP A 457 -10.31 -13.75 -5.67
C TRP A 457 -11.07 -13.98 -6.99
N GLU A 458 -11.91 -15.02 -7.05
CA GLU A 458 -12.73 -15.34 -8.22
C GLU A 458 -13.70 -14.22 -8.55
N TRP A 459 -14.39 -13.67 -7.54
CA TRP A 459 -15.28 -12.54 -7.75
C TRP A 459 -14.52 -11.31 -8.27
N PHE A 460 -13.37 -11.00 -7.70
CA PHE A 460 -12.60 -9.82 -8.09
C PHE A 460 -12.03 -9.96 -9.49
N HIS A 461 -11.49 -11.13 -9.85
CA HIS A 461 -10.99 -11.41 -11.19
C HIS A 461 -12.13 -11.47 -12.24
N ASN A 462 -13.20 -12.20 -11.97
CA ASN A 462 -14.26 -12.48 -12.95
C ASN A 462 -15.30 -11.35 -13.06
N VAL A 463 -15.73 -10.76 -11.94
CA VAL A 463 -16.80 -9.75 -11.93
C VAL A 463 -16.24 -8.35 -12.13
N VAL A 464 -15.14 -8.00 -11.46
CA VAL A 464 -14.53 -6.66 -11.60
C VAL A 464 -13.59 -6.63 -12.81
N GLY A 465 -12.70 -7.60 -12.94
CA GLY A 465 -11.71 -7.65 -14.02
C GLY A 465 -12.22 -8.20 -15.34
N ASP A 466 -13.46 -8.71 -15.39
CA ASP A 466 -14.05 -9.46 -16.51
C ASP A 466 -13.19 -10.63 -17.01
N GLY A 467 -12.36 -11.22 -16.13
CA GLY A 467 -11.37 -12.24 -16.48
C GLY A 467 -10.19 -11.72 -17.32
N ARG A 468 -10.14 -10.42 -17.62
CA ARG A 468 -9.11 -9.77 -18.45
C ARG A 468 -7.91 -9.28 -17.64
N CYS A 469 -8.17 -8.78 -16.43
CA CYS A 469 -7.14 -8.16 -15.60
C CYS A 469 -6.40 -9.24 -14.78
N PRO A 470 -5.06 -9.31 -14.80
CA PRO A 470 -4.31 -10.02 -13.76
C PRO A 470 -4.72 -9.52 -12.37
N LEU A 471 -4.88 -10.46 -11.42
CA LEU A 471 -5.12 -10.16 -10.01
C LEU A 471 -3.89 -10.54 -9.20
N VAL A 472 -3.12 -9.53 -8.77
CA VAL A 472 -1.88 -9.71 -8.02
C VAL A 472 -2.15 -9.66 -6.51
N ASP A 473 -1.92 -10.79 -5.83
CA ASP A 473 -1.92 -10.84 -4.37
C ASP A 473 -0.54 -10.44 -3.85
N THR A 474 -0.46 -9.32 -3.12
CA THR A 474 0.82 -8.73 -2.71
C THR A 474 1.08 -8.96 -1.23
N TRP A 475 2.08 -9.77 -0.91
CA TRP A 475 2.55 -9.96 0.46
C TRP A 475 3.77 -9.09 0.76
N TRP A 476 3.67 -8.37 1.88
CA TRP A 476 4.69 -7.50 2.46
C TRP A 476 4.21 -6.93 3.79
N GLN A 477 5.08 -6.17 4.46
CA GLN A 477 4.86 -5.62 5.81
C GLN A 477 5.41 -4.19 5.91
N THR A 478 5.03 -3.47 6.98
CA THR A 478 5.58 -2.14 7.26
C THR A 478 7.11 -2.13 7.27
N GLU A 479 7.70 -3.15 7.86
CA GLU A 479 9.15 -3.34 7.99
C GLU A 479 9.84 -3.68 6.67
N THR A 480 9.11 -4.09 5.64
CA THR A 480 9.68 -4.44 4.34
C THR A 480 9.75 -3.28 3.36
N GLY A 481 9.00 -2.19 3.64
CA GLY A 481 8.96 -0.97 2.84
C GLY A 481 8.26 -1.07 1.48
N GLY A 482 8.10 -2.27 0.91
CA GLY A 482 7.41 -2.50 -0.36
C GLY A 482 7.09 -3.98 -0.58
N VAL A 483 6.47 -4.32 -1.70
CA VAL A 483 6.02 -5.69 -2.01
C VAL A 483 7.21 -6.64 -2.03
N CYS A 484 7.12 -7.78 -1.35
CA CYS A 484 8.19 -8.77 -1.30
C CYS A 484 7.86 -10.05 -2.08
N ILE A 485 6.60 -10.48 -2.07
CA ILE A 485 6.15 -11.67 -2.79
C ILE A 485 4.83 -11.33 -3.49
N ALA A 486 4.77 -11.52 -4.81
CA ALA A 486 3.60 -11.27 -5.63
C ALA A 486 3.62 -12.09 -6.94
N PRO A 487 2.48 -12.31 -7.62
CA PRO A 487 2.46 -13.03 -8.89
C PRO A 487 3.25 -12.35 -10.01
N LEU A 488 3.36 -11.02 -9.96
CA LEU A 488 4.13 -10.18 -10.88
C LEU A 488 5.26 -9.44 -10.14
N PRO A 489 6.37 -9.09 -10.81
CA PRO A 489 6.67 -9.31 -12.23
C PRO A 489 6.89 -10.79 -12.58
N ALA A 490 6.55 -11.16 -13.81
CA ALA A 490 6.78 -12.47 -14.39
C ALA A 490 6.80 -12.35 -15.93
N GLU A 491 7.13 -13.43 -16.63
CA GLU A 491 7.04 -13.46 -18.09
C GLU A 491 5.60 -13.20 -18.58
N PRO A 492 5.42 -12.58 -19.75
CA PRO A 492 4.09 -12.39 -20.35
C PRO A 492 3.32 -13.72 -20.45
N GLY A 493 2.10 -13.75 -19.90
CA GLY A 493 1.25 -14.94 -19.88
C GLY A 493 1.61 -15.98 -18.81
N ALA A 494 2.54 -15.68 -17.90
CA ALA A 494 2.82 -16.55 -16.76
C ALA A 494 1.56 -16.78 -15.90
N GLU A 495 1.43 -18.01 -15.38
CA GLU A 495 0.31 -18.40 -14.54
C GLU A 495 0.23 -17.52 -13.28
N ILE A 496 -1.00 -17.11 -12.93
CA ILE A 496 -1.35 -16.55 -11.64
C ILE A 496 -2.30 -17.55 -10.95
N ARG A 497 -1.84 -18.14 -9.85
CA ARG A 497 -2.66 -19.04 -9.05
C ARG A 497 -3.59 -18.24 -8.14
N PRO A 498 -4.89 -18.55 -8.11
CA PRO A 498 -5.84 -17.89 -7.22
C PRO A 498 -5.36 -17.89 -5.76
N ALA A 499 -5.58 -16.77 -5.07
CA ALA A 499 -5.33 -16.65 -3.63
C ALA A 499 -3.91 -17.04 -3.17
N MET A 500 -2.89 -16.73 -3.99
CA MET A 500 -1.49 -17.04 -3.70
C MET A 500 -0.57 -15.88 -4.07
N ALA A 501 0.35 -15.54 -3.15
CA ALA A 501 1.36 -14.51 -3.37
C ALA A 501 2.43 -14.94 -4.40
N MET A 502 2.75 -16.22 -4.49
CA MET A 502 3.61 -16.84 -5.51
C MET A 502 5.09 -16.45 -5.46
N ARG A 503 5.53 -15.44 -6.21
CA ARG A 503 6.95 -15.29 -6.61
C ARG A 503 7.63 -14.21 -5.78
N PRO A 504 8.89 -14.39 -5.36
CA PRO A 504 9.65 -13.33 -4.70
C PRO A 504 9.98 -12.19 -5.68
N PHE A 505 9.95 -10.96 -5.17
CA PHE A 505 10.42 -9.79 -5.89
C PHE A 505 11.96 -9.74 -5.96
N PHE A 506 12.52 -8.83 -6.76
CA PHE A 506 13.96 -8.66 -6.88
C PHE A 506 14.64 -8.41 -5.53
N GLY A 507 15.77 -9.08 -5.28
CA GLY A 507 16.55 -9.03 -4.05
C GLY A 507 15.95 -9.80 -2.87
N ILE A 508 14.70 -10.27 -2.97
CA ILE A 508 14.04 -11.04 -1.92
C ILE A 508 14.40 -12.51 -2.10
N GLN A 509 15.11 -13.08 -1.12
CA GLN A 509 15.43 -14.52 -1.10
C GLN A 509 14.71 -15.20 0.07
N PRO A 510 13.50 -15.75 -0.13
CA PRO A 510 12.76 -16.37 0.96
C PRO A 510 13.33 -17.73 1.34
N ALA A 511 13.42 -18.00 2.64
CA ALA A 511 13.76 -19.28 3.22
C ALA A 511 12.65 -19.72 4.18
N LEU A 512 12.35 -21.02 4.20
CA LEU A 512 11.45 -21.61 5.19
C LEU A 512 12.29 -22.29 6.26
N LEU A 513 12.08 -21.92 7.51
CA LEU A 513 12.84 -22.47 8.63
C LEU A 513 11.95 -23.35 9.52
N GLY A 514 12.52 -24.46 9.98
CA GLY A 514 11.93 -25.32 10.99
C GLY A 514 12.09 -24.75 12.40
N GLU A 515 11.47 -25.41 13.39
CA GLU A 515 11.48 -24.94 14.79
C GLU A 515 12.87 -24.84 15.42
N LYS A 516 13.85 -25.60 14.91
CA LYS A 516 15.24 -25.56 15.40
C LYS A 516 16.13 -24.60 14.61
N GLY A 517 15.55 -23.77 13.74
CA GLY A 517 16.25 -22.81 12.91
C GLY A 517 16.96 -23.39 11.70
N GLN A 518 16.75 -24.68 11.39
CA GLN A 518 17.28 -25.30 10.18
C GLN A 518 16.48 -24.85 8.94
N ILE A 519 17.19 -24.54 7.86
CA ILE A 519 16.57 -24.25 6.57
C ILE A 519 15.94 -25.53 6.02
N ILE A 520 14.66 -25.45 5.65
CA ILE A 520 13.93 -26.53 5.00
C ILE A 520 14.15 -26.39 3.48
N THR A 521 14.90 -27.33 2.93
CA THR A 521 15.24 -27.39 1.50
C THR A 521 14.17 -28.15 0.70
N GLY A 522 14.14 -27.94 -0.61
CA GLY A 522 13.20 -28.62 -1.52
C GLY A 522 11.83 -27.95 -1.58
N ASN A 523 10.95 -28.53 -2.39
CA ASN A 523 9.59 -28.04 -2.58
C ASN A 523 8.59 -28.91 -1.81
N ASP A 524 7.34 -28.49 -1.77
CA ASP A 524 6.27 -29.12 -0.97
C ASP A 524 6.57 -29.13 0.54
N VAL A 525 6.92 -27.96 1.07
CA VAL A 525 7.35 -27.79 2.47
C VAL A 525 6.77 -26.54 3.11
N SER A 526 6.54 -26.59 4.43
CA SER A 526 6.04 -25.47 5.21
C SER A 526 6.98 -25.11 6.36
N GLY A 527 7.06 -23.83 6.70
CA GLY A 527 7.88 -23.37 7.81
C GLY A 527 7.69 -21.89 8.12
N ALA A 528 8.51 -21.38 9.05
CA ALA A 528 8.60 -19.96 9.33
C ALA A 528 9.22 -19.24 8.13
N LEU A 529 8.52 -18.23 7.60
CA LEU A 529 9.00 -17.43 6.48
C LEU A 529 10.07 -16.46 6.96
N CYS A 530 11.27 -16.61 6.44
CA CYS A 530 12.38 -15.69 6.62
C CYS A 530 12.90 -15.19 5.28
N ILE A 531 13.64 -14.09 5.28
CA ILE A 531 14.34 -13.58 4.11
C ILE A 531 15.84 -13.60 4.40
N SER A 532 16.61 -14.30 3.55
CA SER A 532 18.02 -14.61 3.78
C SER A 532 19.00 -13.53 3.34
N LYS A 533 18.52 -12.50 2.63
CA LYS A 533 19.34 -11.40 2.15
C LYS A 533 18.69 -10.06 2.47
N PRO A 534 19.48 -9.02 2.80
CA PRO A 534 18.97 -7.66 2.91
C PRO A 534 18.54 -7.15 1.54
N TRP A 535 17.56 -6.25 1.51
CA TRP A 535 17.13 -5.51 0.34
C TRP A 535 17.02 -4.00 0.68
N PRO A 536 17.00 -3.10 -0.32
CA PRO A 536 17.03 -1.65 -0.05
C PRO A 536 15.87 -1.13 0.79
N GLY A 537 14.66 -1.67 0.59
CA GLY A 537 13.43 -1.23 1.26
C GLY A 537 13.25 -1.68 2.70
N MET A 538 14.13 -2.53 3.25
CA MET A 538 14.04 -3.04 4.62
C MET A 538 14.12 -1.89 5.64
N ALA A 539 13.29 -1.90 6.70
CA ALA A 539 13.42 -0.96 7.80
C ALA A 539 14.81 -1.01 8.43
N ARG A 540 15.29 0.13 8.93
CA ARG A 540 16.65 0.22 9.51
C ARG A 540 16.68 -0.07 11.01
N THR A 541 15.63 0.31 11.71
CA THR A 541 15.55 0.17 13.16
C THR A 541 14.12 0.39 13.66
N ILE A 542 13.92 0.13 14.97
CA ILE A 542 12.88 0.77 15.76
C ILE A 542 13.49 2.05 16.38
N PHE A 543 12.80 3.17 16.27
CA PHE A 543 13.24 4.46 16.79
C PHE A 543 13.52 4.38 18.29
N GLY A 544 14.69 4.87 18.72
CA GLY A 544 15.12 4.87 20.11
C GLY A 544 15.41 3.48 20.72
N ASP A 545 15.27 2.39 19.96
CA ASP A 545 15.36 1.02 20.50
C ASP A 545 15.82 0.01 19.43
N HIS A 546 17.08 0.11 19.01
CA HIS A 546 17.65 -0.81 18.02
C HIS A 546 17.75 -2.25 18.55
N GLN A 547 17.96 -2.45 19.85
CA GLN A 547 18.02 -3.80 20.41
C GLN A 547 16.69 -4.53 20.26
N ARG A 548 15.55 -3.84 20.46
CA ARG A 548 14.23 -4.42 20.19
C ARG A 548 14.03 -4.76 18.71
N PHE A 549 14.64 -4.01 17.79
CA PHE A 549 14.64 -4.36 16.36
C PHE A 549 15.40 -5.67 16.12
N VAL A 550 16.63 -5.79 16.65
CA VAL A 550 17.42 -7.02 16.57
C VAL A 550 16.70 -8.22 17.18
N ASP A 551 16.18 -8.05 18.40
CA ASP A 551 15.48 -9.09 19.15
C ASP A 551 14.19 -9.55 18.44
N ALA A 552 13.46 -8.63 17.79
CA ALA A 552 12.20 -8.96 17.13
C ALA A 552 12.40 -9.65 15.78
N TYR A 553 13.36 -9.21 14.97
CA TYR A 553 13.44 -9.59 13.55
C TYR A 553 14.63 -10.49 13.20
N PHE A 554 15.69 -10.54 14.01
CA PHE A 554 16.93 -11.26 13.63
C PHE A 554 17.36 -12.32 14.64
N LYS A 555 17.08 -12.10 15.92
CA LYS A 555 17.36 -13.08 16.99
C LYS A 555 16.57 -14.39 16.88
N PRO A 556 15.29 -14.42 16.41
CA PRO A 556 14.56 -15.68 16.29
C PRO A 556 15.25 -16.68 15.36
N TYR A 557 15.90 -16.18 14.30
CA TYR A 557 16.63 -16.98 13.33
C TYR A 557 17.91 -16.26 12.91
N GLN A 558 19.03 -16.62 13.51
CA GLN A 558 20.31 -15.90 13.33
C GLN A 558 20.71 -15.76 11.85
N GLY A 559 21.04 -14.54 11.45
CA GLY A 559 21.46 -14.23 10.08
C GLY A 559 20.30 -14.21 9.06
N GLN A 560 19.05 -14.25 9.52
CA GLN A 560 17.85 -14.18 8.71
C GLN A 560 16.96 -13.03 9.20
N TYR A 561 16.24 -12.39 8.28
CA TYR A 561 15.11 -11.54 8.67
C TYR A 561 13.87 -12.42 8.87
N PHE A 562 13.39 -12.52 10.11
CA PHE A 562 12.15 -13.21 10.44
C PHE A 562 10.95 -12.30 10.24
N THR A 563 10.02 -12.76 9.42
CA THR A 563 8.83 -11.99 9.05
C THR A 563 7.73 -12.04 10.12
N GLY A 564 7.72 -13.07 10.98
CA GLY A 564 6.58 -13.35 11.84
C GLY A 564 5.46 -14.15 11.16
N ASP A 565 5.58 -14.44 9.86
CA ASP A 565 4.61 -15.22 9.09
C ASP A 565 5.10 -16.65 8.83
N GLY A 566 4.14 -17.56 8.66
CA GLY A 566 4.37 -18.90 8.13
C GLY A 566 4.11 -18.90 6.62
N ALA A 567 4.81 -19.79 5.91
CA ALA A 567 4.55 -19.99 4.49
C ALA A 567 4.73 -21.47 4.09
N TYR A 568 4.00 -21.83 3.04
CA TYR A 568 4.13 -23.07 2.30
C TYR A 568 4.80 -22.78 0.95
N ARG A 569 5.82 -23.56 0.60
CA ARG A 569 6.43 -23.57 -0.73
C ARG A 569 5.89 -24.77 -1.50
N THR A 570 5.16 -24.52 -2.58
CA THR A 570 4.53 -25.55 -3.43
C THR A 570 5.56 -26.43 -4.15
N GLU A 571 5.11 -27.52 -4.77
CA GLU A 571 5.91 -28.36 -5.68
C GLU A 571 6.63 -27.57 -6.78
N ASP A 572 6.00 -26.50 -7.28
CA ASP A 572 6.54 -25.60 -8.32
C ASP A 572 7.41 -24.47 -7.76
N GLY A 573 7.59 -24.41 -6.44
CA GLY A 573 8.40 -23.38 -5.77
C GLY A 573 7.68 -22.06 -5.50
N TYR A 574 6.36 -21.98 -5.67
CA TYR A 574 5.57 -20.80 -5.32
C TYR A 574 5.36 -20.70 -3.81
N TYR A 575 5.30 -19.48 -3.28
CA TYR A 575 5.07 -19.21 -1.88
C TYR A 575 3.61 -18.85 -1.62
N GLN A 576 3.00 -19.56 -0.68
CA GLN A 576 1.70 -19.23 -0.11
C GLN A 576 1.87 -18.86 1.36
N ILE A 577 1.30 -17.74 1.75
CA ILE A 577 1.36 -17.25 3.12
C ILE A 577 0.27 -17.97 3.92
N THR A 578 0.66 -18.66 4.99
CA THR A 578 -0.29 -19.41 5.83
C THR A 578 -0.85 -18.56 6.97
N GLY A 579 -0.27 -17.38 7.19
CA GLY A 579 -0.68 -16.41 8.22
C GLY A 579 0.37 -16.23 9.32
N ARG A 580 0.00 -15.41 10.30
CA ARG A 580 0.83 -15.05 11.45
C ARG A 580 1.20 -16.28 12.28
N MET A 581 2.50 -16.45 12.57
CA MET A 581 2.99 -17.57 13.37
C MET A 581 2.52 -17.53 14.83
N ASP A 582 2.22 -16.34 15.34
CA ASP A 582 1.61 -16.13 16.65
C ASP A 582 0.13 -16.59 16.72
N ASP A 583 -0.54 -16.76 15.57
CA ASP A 583 -1.94 -17.17 15.46
C ASP A 583 -2.13 -18.63 15.00
N VAL A 584 -1.06 -19.45 14.94
CA VAL A 584 -1.11 -20.83 14.44
C VAL A 584 -1.71 -21.80 15.46
N ILE A 585 -2.62 -22.67 14.99
CA ILE A 585 -3.17 -23.78 15.78
C ILE A 585 -2.38 -25.05 15.46
N ASN A 586 -1.91 -25.75 16.50
CA ASN A 586 -1.26 -27.05 16.35
C ASN A 586 -2.28 -28.17 16.64
N ILE A 587 -2.59 -28.99 15.63
CA ILE A 587 -3.47 -30.16 15.76
C ILE A 587 -2.67 -31.41 15.36
N SER A 588 -2.45 -32.31 16.31
CA SER A 588 -1.77 -33.60 16.08
C SER A 588 -0.40 -33.50 15.39
N GLY A 589 0.36 -32.43 15.64
CA GLY A 589 1.69 -32.22 15.05
C GLY A 589 1.69 -31.47 13.71
N HIS A 590 0.51 -31.20 13.14
CA HIS A 590 0.36 -30.33 11.97
C HIS A 590 0.04 -28.91 12.42
N ARG A 591 0.84 -27.95 11.94
CA ARG A 591 0.59 -26.52 12.13
C ARG A 591 -0.35 -26.02 11.04
N LEU A 592 -1.55 -25.61 11.44
CA LEU A 592 -2.56 -25.03 10.56
C LEU A 592 -2.63 -23.52 10.82
N GLY A 593 -2.40 -22.74 9.77
CA GLY A 593 -2.57 -21.29 9.83
C GLY A 593 -4.06 -20.90 9.81
N THR A 594 -4.40 -19.75 10.39
CA THR A 594 -5.79 -19.25 10.43
C THR A 594 -6.38 -19.09 9.02
N ALA A 595 -5.58 -18.65 8.06
CA ALA A 595 -6.00 -18.42 6.68
C ALA A 595 -6.50 -19.70 5.98
N GLU A 596 -5.82 -20.83 6.19
CA GLU A 596 -6.21 -22.13 5.63
C GLU A 596 -7.53 -22.61 6.23
N ILE A 597 -7.71 -22.42 7.54
CA ILE A 597 -8.94 -22.80 8.24
C ILE A 597 -10.10 -21.90 7.80
N GLU A 598 -9.88 -20.60 7.66
CA GLU A 598 -10.88 -19.64 7.16
C GLU A 598 -11.33 -19.98 5.73
N ASP A 599 -10.40 -20.25 4.81
CA ASP A 599 -10.73 -20.64 3.43
C ASP A 599 -11.49 -21.98 3.39
N ALA A 600 -11.05 -22.98 4.18
CA ALA A 600 -11.72 -24.27 4.27
C ALA A 600 -13.14 -24.18 4.87
N LEU A 601 -13.35 -23.31 5.86
CA LEU A 601 -14.67 -23.07 6.45
C LEU A 601 -15.62 -22.41 5.45
N VAL A 602 -15.15 -21.41 4.69
CA VAL A 602 -15.94 -20.79 3.61
C VAL A 602 -16.32 -21.82 2.55
N ARG A 603 -15.40 -22.73 2.17
CA ARG A 603 -15.67 -23.82 1.21
C ARG A 603 -16.65 -24.89 1.73
N LYS A 604 -16.61 -25.26 3.03
CA LYS A 604 -17.46 -26.33 3.59
C LYS A 604 -18.84 -25.86 4.04
N PHE A 605 -19.02 -24.59 4.41
CA PHE A 605 -20.32 -24.04 4.85
C PHE A 605 -21.21 -23.55 3.70
N ILE A 606 -21.05 -24.13 2.51
CA ILE A 606 -21.91 -23.93 1.32
C ILE A 606 -23.39 -24.35 1.55
N TYR A 607 -23.80 -24.82 2.74
CA TYR A 607 -25.20 -25.17 3.00
C TYR A 607 -25.96 -24.37 4.07
N HIS A 608 -25.37 -23.48 4.88
CA HIS A 608 -26.16 -22.57 5.74
C HIS A 608 -25.39 -21.27 6.04
N LYS A 609 -26.02 -20.12 5.76
CA LYS A 609 -25.52 -18.74 5.95
C LYS A 609 -24.93 -18.52 7.34
N LEU A 610 -23.66 -18.11 7.42
CA LEU A 610 -23.13 -17.37 8.57
C LEU A 610 -22.43 -16.08 8.12
N ASN A 611 -22.95 -14.98 8.65
CA ASN A 611 -22.54 -13.60 8.39
C ASN A 611 -21.27 -13.23 9.18
N ASN A 612 -20.29 -12.61 8.50
CA ASN A 612 -19.21 -11.76 9.03
C ASN A 612 -18.94 -11.90 10.54
N SER A 613 -18.41 -13.05 10.95
CA SER A 613 -17.98 -13.28 12.32
C SER A 613 -16.47 -13.49 12.29
N VAL A 614 -15.74 -12.66 13.04
CA VAL A 614 -14.34 -12.93 13.38
C VAL A 614 -14.37 -14.01 14.44
N PHE A 615 -13.80 -15.18 14.12
CA PHE A 615 -13.75 -16.30 15.06
C PHE A 615 -12.39 -16.34 15.74
N LYS A 616 -12.40 -16.40 17.07
CA LYS A 616 -11.25 -16.80 17.87
C LYS A 616 -11.29 -18.31 18.01
N PHE A 617 -10.26 -18.97 17.52
CA PHE A 617 -10.08 -20.40 17.75
C PHE A 617 -9.47 -20.62 19.14
N ILE A 618 -10.13 -21.42 19.97
CA ILE A 618 -9.65 -21.79 21.30
C ILE A 618 -9.37 -23.29 21.29
N TYR A 619 -8.10 -23.66 21.41
CA TYR A 619 -7.69 -25.05 21.59
C TYR A 619 -7.80 -25.48 23.06
N HIS A 620 -8.62 -26.49 23.34
CA HIS A 620 -8.79 -27.03 24.69
C HIS A 620 -7.93 -28.27 24.90
N LYS A 621 -6.77 -28.08 25.53
CA LYS A 621 -5.72 -29.10 25.73
C LYS A 621 -6.19 -30.37 26.45
N GLN A 622 -7.22 -30.26 27.31
CA GLN A 622 -7.73 -31.39 28.10
C GLN A 622 -8.70 -32.31 27.33
N HIS A 623 -9.28 -31.81 26.22
CA HIS A 623 -10.30 -32.54 25.44
C HIS A 623 -9.90 -32.76 23.97
N ASN A 624 -8.71 -32.29 23.58
CA ASN A 624 -8.20 -32.36 22.21
C ASN A 624 -9.22 -31.82 21.18
N SER A 625 -9.87 -30.70 21.50
CA SER A 625 -10.94 -30.08 20.72
C SER A 625 -10.70 -28.60 20.47
N VAL A 626 -11.13 -28.11 19.31
CA VAL A 626 -11.07 -26.70 18.90
C VAL A 626 -12.46 -26.10 18.99
N PHE A 627 -12.59 -25.00 19.71
CA PHE A 627 -13.84 -24.24 19.82
C PHE A 627 -13.76 -22.96 18.98
N LEU A 628 -14.81 -22.70 18.21
CA LEU A 628 -15.03 -21.43 17.53
C LEU A 628 -15.82 -20.51 18.49
N ARG A 629 -15.24 -19.35 18.87
CA ARG A 629 -15.98 -18.29 19.55
C ARG A 629 -15.97 -17.01 18.70
N PRO A 630 -17.10 -16.30 18.55
CA PRO A 630 -17.10 -14.94 18.03
C PRO A 630 -16.24 -14.03 18.92
N ALA A 631 -15.44 -13.14 18.32
CA ALA A 631 -14.68 -12.12 19.06
C ALA A 631 -15.64 -11.19 19.84
N PRO A 632 -15.33 -10.82 21.10
CA PRO A 632 -16.24 -10.03 21.92
C PRO A 632 -16.16 -8.56 21.53
N SER A 633 -16.96 -8.16 20.55
CA SER A 633 -17.26 -6.74 20.31
C SER A 633 -18.63 -6.50 19.70
N PHE A 634 -19.67 -7.27 20.05
CA PHE A 634 -21.06 -6.87 19.86
C PHE A 634 -21.91 -7.49 20.97
N LYS A 635 -22.83 -6.69 21.54
CA LYS A 635 -23.73 -7.09 22.63
C LYS A 635 -24.47 -8.39 22.29
N SER A 636 -24.62 -9.21 23.32
CA SER A 636 -25.38 -10.46 23.37
C SER A 636 -26.72 -10.38 22.63
N PHE A 637 -26.93 -11.29 21.68
CA PHE A 637 -28.27 -11.75 21.29
C PHE A 637 -28.34 -13.24 21.59
N GLU A 638 -29.23 -13.62 22.51
CA GLU A 638 -29.67 -14.99 22.68
C GLU A 638 -30.39 -15.45 21.40
N TYR A 639 -30.04 -16.62 20.88
CA TYR A 639 -30.96 -17.36 20.02
C TYR A 639 -31.10 -18.79 20.54
N GLN A 640 -32.36 -19.13 20.80
CA GLN A 640 -32.85 -20.46 21.14
C GLN A 640 -32.53 -21.46 20.03
N THR A 641 -32.24 -22.68 20.47
CA THR A 641 -32.10 -23.92 19.70
C THR A 641 -33.22 -24.15 18.69
N LEU A 642 -32.83 -24.42 17.44
CA LEU A 642 -33.48 -25.36 16.53
C LEU A 642 -32.41 -26.19 15.82
#